data_AF-A0A7C5FB98-F1
#
_entry.id   AF-A0A7C5FB98-F1
#
_cell.length_a   1.000
_cell.length_b   1.000
_cell.length_c   1.000
_cell.angle_alpha   90.00
_cell.angle_beta   90.00
_cell.angle_gamma   90.00
#
_symmetry.space_group_name_H-M   'P 1'
#
loop_
_entity.id
_entity.type
_entity.pdbx_description
1 polymer ?
#
loop_
_entity_poly.entity_id
_entity_poly.type
_entity_poly.pdbx_seq_one_letter_code
_entity_poly.pdbx_strand_id
1 'polypeptide(L)'
;MIDKANLVLAGVGGQGVISLAQLISLLAADNRLYVKQSEVHGMAQRGGSVSSHVRFSKQPVSSAIIPQEEADFVLGAEPLETLRNLEFLKPEGVVISSLNALENPDQIPNYPLLDDIVGEIKRQRRHILVDSLGLARQAGNPKTESMVLMGTLSSFLEIAPSEIEKYIHLAFDKKGEQVVKANLEALKLGLRENAFYQIEQILNQACPDNRFTLLEPEVYQILQHLQISLPEFHFLPVEKLRPPQLSGSVEQALRHFGSEKIVLKIVSPDISHKQEVGGVLFAQKDAKEVRKAIDELLRNAREKQPAADIKGILLTAFFEHSSEFAHELLLGLKQDDAIGPIITFGAGGALTEFYAQKFGEKASAVRSTFNLDRAQISKMVSGTSLGELLFGRGRTKEVLVPEETITCVIASFAALAEHFSETNPSSKFVITQAEVNPFAVSKQKLIALDARLQFAVKKNFKFSRPVHKIKNLLYPESVLVAGASAEKLNPGRIILQNLLESKQIPKDKIYLLHKSASQIDGCQAFSSLDDLPKVDLAILSVDAQSAAALLEELVKKRKTQSIILIPGGFGETEAGRLLEEKLKELIADSHGDSDGGVVVNGGNCLGILSPYYNSFFIARYKLPLVETKFRNLASLSQSGAYLVSQISNLQGVLLPAHAISIGNQIDLTVSDYLEFLGQDQDLDVFSIYLEGFQPLDGRKFLETAERVIQKGKKIIFFKAGRTRLGQMAAFSHTAAIAGEYRVLKSALTQAGVKVCQTLPGFIDVTKLSALWSKKKVSGNRLGIISNAGFECTVAADNLHSMKLADLAPSTMERLKNLLPPGIVDVHHPIDATPITNSEKFAQMVQVLLEDEGVDLVVASPLPPTQSLENLAPGPGHNEDINRPGSLPMRLIELNQKFSKPILVCIDAGPLYDPCVHLLETNGIPCFRKIDRALGALNLYLL
;
A
#
# COMPACT_ATOMS: atom_id res chain seq x y z
N MET A 1 33.60 23.46 -2.00
CA MET A 1 34.35 22.18 -2.00
C MET A 1 35.40 22.21 -0.91
N ILE A 2 35.61 21.10 -0.18
CA ILE A 2 36.65 20.98 0.86
C ILE A 2 38.07 21.13 0.29
N ASP A 3 39.01 21.52 1.15
CA ASP A 3 40.37 21.93 0.74
C ASP A 3 41.32 20.79 0.38
N LYS A 4 41.01 19.55 0.80
CA LYS A 4 41.84 18.35 0.56
C LYS A 4 41.02 17.08 0.75
N ALA A 5 41.18 16.10 -0.14
CA ALA A 5 40.71 14.73 0.07
C ALA A 5 41.46 13.70 -0.77
N ASN A 6 41.51 12.47 -0.27
CA ASN A 6 41.95 11.25 -0.94
C ASN A 6 40.74 10.32 -1.12
N LEU A 7 40.40 9.96 -2.36
CA LEU A 7 39.25 9.13 -2.70
C LEU A 7 39.69 7.90 -3.49
N VAL A 8 39.21 6.74 -3.07
CA VAL A 8 39.31 5.49 -3.85
C VAL A 8 37.93 5.16 -4.38
N LEU A 9 37.82 5.06 -5.70
CA LEU A 9 36.59 4.70 -6.39
C LEU A 9 36.76 3.29 -6.97
N ALA A 10 35.82 2.39 -6.74
CA ALA A 10 35.92 0.99 -7.15
C ALA A 10 34.62 0.46 -7.75
N GLY A 11 34.70 -0.57 -8.59
CA GLY A 11 33.52 -1.23 -9.15
C GLY A 11 33.87 -2.17 -10.29
N VAL A 12 32.83 -2.66 -10.99
CA VAL A 12 32.98 -3.59 -12.11
C VAL A 12 32.46 -2.94 -13.40
N GLY A 13 33.28 -2.97 -14.46
CA GLY A 13 32.97 -2.29 -15.72
C GLY A 13 33.26 -0.78 -15.66
N GLY A 14 34.39 -0.35 -16.24
CA GLY A 14 35.03 0.93 -15.93
C GLY A 14 34.27 2.22 -16.25
N GLN A 15 33.19 2.21 -17.04
CA GLN A 15 32.56 3.45 -17.49
C GLN A 15 31.99 4.31 -16.35
N GLY A 16 31.38 3.70 -15.32
CA GLY A 16 30.82 4.45 -14.19
C GLY A 16 31.88 5.06 -13.28
N VAL A 17 32.84 4.22 -12.84
CA VAL A 17 33.94 4.60 -11.93
C VAL A 17 34.82 5.71 -12.54
N ILE A 18 35.18 5.58 -13.82
CA ILE A 18 36.02 6.56 -14.53
C ILE A 18 35.27 7.88 -14.70
N SER A 19 34.00 7.84 -15.10
CA SER A 19 33.19 9.06 -15.26
C SER A 19 33.09 9.84 -13.95
N LEU A 20 32.94 9.13 -12.83
CA LEU A 20 32.89 9.73 -11.50
C LEU A 20 34.24 10.34 -11.09
N ALA A 21 35.34 9.63 -11.33
CA ALA A 21 36.70 10.12 -11.06
C ALA A 21 37.00 11.42 -11.83
N GLN A 22 36.63 11.45 -13.11
CA GLN A 22 36.80 12.61 -13.97
C GLN A 22 35.96 13.80 -13.49
N LEU A 23 34.70 13.56 -13.12
CA LEU A 23 33.82 14.61 -12.60
C LEU A 23 34.40 15.26 -11.34
N ILE A 24 34.83 14.45 -10.37
CA ILE A 24 35.43 14.95 -9.12
C ILE A 24 36.71 15.73 -9.42
N SER A 25 37.54 15.23 -10.35
CA SER A 25 38.78 15.91 -10.71
C SER A 25 38.55 17.27 -11.38
N LEU A 26 37.53 17.37 -12.24
CA LEU A 26 37.14 18.63 -12.86
C LEU A 26 36.59 19.62 -11.82
N LEU A 27 35.70 19.18 -10.93
CA LEU A 27 35.17 20.00 -9.83
C LEU A 27 36.29 20.54 -8.93
N ALA A 28 37.28 19.71 -8.60
CA ALA A 28 38.44 20.13 -7.82
C ALA A 28 39.29 21.18 -8.57
N ALA A 29 39.52 20.98 -9.87
CA ALA A 29 40.27 21.91 -10.70
C ALA A 29 39.56 23.28 -10.83
N ASP A 30 38.25 23.29 -11.03
CA ASP A 30 37.44 24.52 -11.07
C ASP A 30 37.48 25.29 -9.73
N ASN A 31 37.57 24.56 -8.62
CA ASN A 31 37.78 25.12 -7.27
C ASN A 31 39.24 25.49 -6.99
N ARG A 32 40.11 25.53 -8.02
CA ARG A 32 41.53 25.92 -7.96
C ARG A 32 42.38 25.01 -7.05
N LEU A 33 42.05 23.73 -6.98
CA LEU A 33 42.82 22.72 -6.24
C LEU A 33 43.77 21.98 -7.19
N TYR A 34 44.94 21.59 -6.67
CA TYR A 34 45.82 20.65 -7.38
C TYR A 34 45.18 19.26 -7.33
N VAL A 35 45.03 18.60 -8.47
CA VAL A 35 44.42 17.27 -8.58
C VAL A 35 45.34 16.28 -9.29
N LYS A 36 45.36 15.04 -8.79
CA LYS A 36 45.99 13.87 -9.42
C LYS A 36 44.97 12.73 -9.45
N GLN A 37 44.89 12.05 -10.59
CA GLN A 37 44.04 10.88 -10.81
C GLN A 37 44.90 9.74 -11.35
N SER A 38 44.66 8.51 -10.89
CA SER A 38 45.21 7.29 -11.49
C SER A 38 44.16 6.21 -11.58
N GLU A 39 44.20 5.41 -12.64
CA GLU A 39 43.22 4.37 -12.94
C GLU A 39 43.90 3.01 -13.10
N VAL A 40 43.27 1.98 -12.54
CA VAL A 40 43.69 0.58 -12.69
C VAL A 40 42.54 -0.17 -13.35
N HIS A 41 42.84 -0.84 -14.48
CA HIS A 41 41.89 -1.62 -15.25
C HIS A 41 42.21 -3.11 -15.14
N GLY A 42 41.23 -3.92 -14.73
CA GLY A 42 41.29 -5.38 -14.86
C GLY A 42 41.28 -5.82 -16.34
N MET A 43 41.78 -7.02 -16.61
CA MET A 43 42.01 -7.54 -17.97
C MET A 43 40.75 -7.63 -18.86
N ALA A 44 39.54 -7.63 -18.27
CA ALA A 44 38.28 -7.62 -19.01
C ALA A 44 37.69 -6.20 -19.04
N GLN A 45 37.82 -5.49 -20.17
CA GLN A 45 37.31 -4.11 -20.34
C GLN A 45 35.79 -3.95 -20.08
N ARG A 46 35.01 -5.04 -20.12
CA ARG A 46 33.60 -5.10 -19.74
C ARG A 46 33.39 -6.33 -18.85
N GLY A 47 33.46 -6.15 -17.53
CA GLY A 47 33.35 -7.23 -16.53
C GLY A 47 34.54 -7.37 -15.58
N GLY A 48 35.63 -6.64 -15.81
CA GLY A 48 36.77 -6.58 -14.90
C GLY A 48 36.59 -5.54 -13.79
N SER A 49 37.27 -5.80 -12.67
CA SER A 49 37.45 -4.82 -11.59
C SER A 49 38.14 -3.57 -12.12
N VAL A 50 37.65 -2.41 -11.72
CA VAL A 50 38.22 -1.10 -12.02
C VAL A 50 38.31 -0.32 -10.73
N SER A 51 39.50 0.24 -10.46
CA SER A 51 39.69 1.20 -9.37
C SER A 51 40.31 2.49 -9.87
N SER A 52 39.93 3.61 -9.27
CA SER A 52 40.47 4.93 -9.56
C SER A 52 40.78 5.66 -8.26
N HIS A 53 42.01 6.16 -8.15
CA HIS A 53 42.43 7.00 -7.03
C HIS A 53 42.37 8.46 -7.47
N VAL A 54 41.68 9.29 -6.70
CA VAL A 54 41.57 10.74 -6.91
C VAL A 54 42.07 11.45 -5.66
N ARG A 55 43.05 12.33 -5.84
CA ARG A 55 43.62 13.14 -4.76
C ARG A 55 43.60 14.59 -5.15
N PHE A 56 43.06 15.44 -4.28
CA PHE A 56 43.11 16.88 -4.48
C PHE A 56 43.51 17.63 -3.21
N SER A 57 44.15 18.79 -3.37
CA SER A 57 44.53 19.67 -2.26
C SER A 57 44.81 21.10 -2.71
N LYS A 58 44.73 22.07 -1.79
CA LYS A 58 45.31 23.42 -1.96
C LYS A 58 46.83 23.41 -2.17
N GLN A 59 47.53 22.35 -1.74
CA GLN A 59 48.96 22.17 -1.94
C GLN A 59 49.25 21.19 -3.09
N PRO A 60 50.40 21.27 -3.77
CA PRO A 60 50.77 20.34 -4.84
C PRO A 60 50.68 18.86 -4.40
N VAL A 61 50.00 18.04 -5.19
CA VAL A 61 49.85 16.59 -4.93
C VAL A 61 50.97 15.82 -5.63
N SER A 62 51.85 15.18 -4.85
CA SER A 62 53.07 14.53 -5.36
C SER A 62 52.84 13.18 -6.04
N SER A 63 51.86 12.38 -5.59
CA SER A 63 51.53 11.06 -6.14
C SER A 63 50.02 10.91 -6.38
N ALA A 64 49.63 10.17 -7.41
CA ALA A 64 48.22 9.84 -7.69
C ALA A 64 47.73 8.63 -6.86
N ILE A 65 48.64 7.73 -6.47
CA ILE A 65 48.30 6.54 -5.68
C ILE A 65 48.10 6.94 -4.22
N ILE A 66 47.06 6.40 -3.60
CA ILE A 66 46.74 6.59 -2.18
C ILE A 66 47.35 5.42 -1.40
N PRO A 67 48.18 5.66 -0.37
CA PRO A 67 48.68 4.62 0.53
C PRO A 67 47.56 3.94 1.33
N GLN A 68 47.85 2.76 1.89
CA GLN A 68 46.95 2.09 2.83
C GLN A 68 46.63 3.01 4.02
N GLU A 69 45.39 2.93 4.52
CA GLU A 69 44.86 3.76 5.62
C GLU A 69 44.94 5.29 5.43
N GLU A 70 45.12 5.80 4.21
CA GLU A 70 45.17 7.24 3.91
C GLU A 70 43.96 7.78 3.14
N ALA A 71 43.07 6.92 2.65
CA ALA A 71 41.86 7.34 1.94
C ALA A 71 40.84 7.94 2.91
N ASP A 72 40.36 9.14 2.59
CA ASP A 72 39.27 9.79 3.31
C ASP A 72 37.92 9.14 2.95
N PHE A 73 37.81 8.68 1.69
CA PHE A 73 36.59 8.08 1.14
C PHE A 73 36.91 6.83 0.32
N VAL A 74 36.13 5.77 0.53
CA VAL A 74 36.05 4.63 -0.39
C VAL A 74 34.64 4.60 -0.96
N LEU A 75 34.51 4.76 -2.28
CA LEU A 75 33.25 4.75 -3.00
C LEU A 75 33.20 3.54 -3.93
N GLY A 76 32.26 2.62 -3.72
CA GLY A 76 32.14 1.44 -4.55
C GLY A 76 30.79 1.33 -5.26
N ALA A 77 30.83 1.05 -6.56
CA ALA A 77 29.64 0.73 -7.36
C ALA A 77 29.26 -0.76 -7.27
N GLU A 78 30.05 -1.58 -6.59
CA GLU A 78 29.80 -3.00 -6.37
C GLU A 78 30.36 -3.40 -4.97
N PRO A 79 29.59 -4.12 -4.13
CA PRO A 79 29.96 -4.41 -2.73
C PRO A 79 31.31 -5.12 -2.53
N LEU A 80 31.63 -6.13 -3.34
CA LEU A 80 32.86 -6.90 -3.19
C LEU A 80 34.09 -6.04 -3.53
N GLU A 81 33.99 -5.23 -4.58
CA GLU A 81 35.05 -4.28 -4.95
C GLU A 81 35.18 -3.16 -3.90
N THR A 82 34.09 -2.72 -3.25
CA THR A 82 34.19 -1.85 -2.06
C THR A 82 35.01 -2.53 -0.96
N LEU A 83 34.65 -3.77 -0.60
CA LEU A 83 35.29 -4.52 0.48
C LEU A 83 36.80 -4.67 0.25
N ARG A 84 37.20 -4.98 -1.00
CA ARG A 84 38.62 -5.10 -1.38
C ARG A 84 39.41 -3.81 -1.19
N ASN A 85 38.77 -2.65 -1.35
CA ASN A 85 39.43 -1.35 -1.27
C ASN A 85 39.36 -0.73 0.15
N LEU A 86 38.76 -1.41 1.13
CA LEU A 86 38.70 -0.91 2.51
C LEU A 86 40.08 -0.81 3.16
N GLU A 87 41.09 -1.55 2.70
CA GLU A 87 42.47 -1.44 3.19
C GLU A 87 43.08 -0.05 3.00
N PHE A 88 42.57 0.74 2.05
CA PHE A 88 43.00 2.11 1.84
C PHE A 88 42.31 3.09 2.78
N LEU A 89 41.17 2.72 3.39
CA LEU A 89 40.37 3.61 4.21
C LEU A 89 41.06 3.91 5.54
N LYS A 90 41.16 5.19 5.89
CA LYS A 90 41.61 5.59 7.23
C LYS A 90 40.56 5.24 8.30
N PRO A 91 40.92 5.12 9.60
CA PRO A 91 39.98 4.73 10.67
C PRO A 91 38.72 5.60 10.80
N GLU A 92 38.80 6.90 10.46
CA GLU A 92 37.68 7.85 10.48
C GLU A 92 37.14 8.16 9.06
N GLY A 93 37.54 7.36 8.07
CA GLY A 93 37.10 7.50 6.68
C GLY A 93 35.65 7.08 6.49
N VAL A 94 35.06 7.48 5.37
CA VAL A 94 33.67 7.18 5.02
C VAL A 94 33.63 6.18 3.87
N VAL A 95 32.83 5.14 4.01
CA VAL A 95 32.53 4.17 2.94
C VAL A 95 31.17 4.47 2.36
N ILE A 96 31.05 4.54 1.03
CA ILE A 96 29.76 4.57 0.34
C ILE A 96 29.76 3.41 -0.65
N SER A 97 28.86 2.45 -0.48
CA SER A 97 28.79 1.26 -1.34
C SER A 97 27.41 1.12 -1.95
N SER A 98 27.38 0.78 -3.24
CA SER A 98 26.20 0.16 -3.84
C SER A 98 25.86 -1.15 -3.11
N LEU A 99 24.58 -1.49 -3.02
CA LEU A 99 24.08 -2.81 -2.60
C LEU A 99 23.97 -3.80 -3.77
N ASN A 100 24.20 -3.33 -5.00
CA ASN A 100 24.02 -4.13 -6.20
C ASN A 100 25.24 -5.00 -6.44
N ALA A 101 25.12 -6.29 -6.16
CA ALA A 101 26.08 -7.30 -6.59
C ALA A 101 25.77 -7.79 -8.00
N LEU A 102 26.81 -8.10 -8.77
CA LEU A 102 26.64 -8.83 -10.03
C LEU A 102 26.25 -10.28 -9.70
N GLU A 103 25.18 -10.77 -10.33
CA GLU A 103 24.82 -12.18 -10.26
C GLU A 103 26.00 -13.02 -10.76
N ASN A 104 26.46 -13.99 -9.96
CA ASN A 104 27.57 -14.89 -10.26
C ASN A 104 27.25 -15.70 -11.54
N PRO A 105 27.73 -15.28 -12.72
CA PRO A 105 27.27 -15.86 -13.98
C PRO A 105 27.88 -17.25 -14.22
N ASP A 106 28.92 -17.61 -13.46
CA ASP A 106 29.73 -18.82 -13.65
C ASP A 106 29.63 -19.83 -12.50
N GLN A 107 28.71 -19.64 -11.53
CA GLN A 107 28.55 -20.51 -10.36
C GLN A 107 29.90 -20.83 -9.65
N ILE A 108 30.74 -19.81 -9.45
CA ILE A 108 32.02 -19.98 -8.75
C ILE A 108 31.78 -20.63 -7.37
N PRO A 109 32.36 -21.82 -7.08
CA PRO A 109 32.22 -22.47 -5.78
C PRO A 109 32.79 -21.57 -4.68
N ASN A 110 32.09 -21.45 -3.55
CA ASN A 110 32.48 -20.62 -2.40
C ASN A 110 32.54 -19.11 -2.65
N TYR A 111 31.73 -18.57 -3.57
CA TYR A 111 31.54 -17.12 -3.69
C TYR A 111 30.86 -16.58 -2.40
N PRO A 112 31.38 -15.51 -1.76
CA PRO A 112 30.79 -14.98 -0.52
C PRO A 112 29.34 -14.55 -0.74
N LEU A 113 28.47 -14.77 0.27
CA LEU A 113 27.11 -14.27 0.23
C LEU A 113 27.11 -12.74 0.33
N LEU A 114 26.15 -12.09 -0.33
CA LEU A 114 26.01 -10.63 -0.27
C LEU A 114 25.89 -10.14 1.18
N ASP A 115 25.16 -10.86 2.02
CA ASP A 115 24.98 -10.52 3.43
C ASP A 115 26.29 -10.56 4.22
N ASP A 116 27.22 -11.47 3.88
CA ASP A 116 28.54 -11.54 4.52
C ASP A 116 29.39 -10.32 4.12
N ILE A 117 29.41 -9.98 2.82
CA ILE A 117 30.15 -8.82 2.28
C ILE A 117 29.62 -7.53 2.90
N VAL A 118 28.30 -7.35 2.87
CA VAL A 118 27.61 -6.19 3.46
C VAL A 118 27.84 -6.16 4.98
N GLY A 119 27.84 -7.31 5.64
CA GLY A 119 28.14 -7.44 7.07
C GLY A 119 29.51 -6.88 7.42
N GLU A 120 30.55 -7.16 6.65
CA GLU A 120 31.89 -6.61 6.86
C GLU A 120 31.97 -5.10 6.56
N ILE A 121 31.29 -4.62 5.51
CA ILE A 121 31.20 -3.17 5.23
C ILE A 121 30.51 -2.44 6.40
N LYS A 122 29.44 -3.02 6.96
CA LYS A 122 28.70 -2.45 8.11
C LYS A 122 29.53 -2.36 9.39
N ARG A 123 30.64 -3.10 9.52
CA ARG A 123 31.57 -2.96 10.65
C ARG A 123 32.32 -1.64 10.64
N GLN A 124 32.39 -0.98 9.48
CA GLN A 124 33.01 0.34 9.39
C GLN A 124 32.16 1.38 10.12
N ARG A 125 32.79 2.22 10.94
CA ARG A 125 32.11 3.18 11.80
C ARG A 125 31.24 4.17 11.01
N ARG A 126 31.70 4.58 9.83
CA ARG A 126 31.01 5.51 8.92
C ARG A 126 30.83 4.85 7.56
N HIS A 127 29.66 4.25 7.36
CA HIS A 127 29.29 3.65 6.08
C HIS A 127 27.92 4.14 5.62
N ILE A 128 27.72 4.16 4.30
CA ILE A 128 26.43 4.39 3.64
C ILE A 128 26.25 3.29 2.61
N LEU A 129 25.14 2.57 2.72
CA LEU A 129 24.75 1.55 1.75
C LEU A 129 23.60 2.09 0.92
N VAL A 130 23.75 2.08 -0.40
CA VAL A 130 22.78 2.68 -1.32
C VAL A 130 22.37 1.66 -2.38
N ASP A 131 21.07 1.50 -2.63
CA ASP A 131 20.61 0.81 -3.85
C ASP A 131 20.76 1.74 -5.06
N SER A 132 22.00 2.01 -5.46
CA SER A 132 22.31 3.04 -6.45
C SER A 132 21.79 2.68 -7.85
N LEU A 133 21.75 1.39 -8.21
CA LEU A 133 21.18 0.94 -9.48
C LEU A 133 19.65 1.03 -9.48
N GLY A 134 18.98 0.65 -8.39
CA GLY A 134 17.54 0.81 -8.25
C GLY A 134 17.11 2.27 -8.36
N LEU A 135 17.83 3.18 -7.68
CA LEU A 135 17.61 4.62 -7.77
C LEU A 135 17.91 5.18 -9.17
N ALA A 136 18.96 4.70 -9.84
CA ALA A 136 19.24 5.09 -11.22
C ALA A 136 18.14 4.65 -12.21
N ARG A 137 17.57 3.45 -12.01
CA ARG A 137 16.39 2.99 -12.75
C ARG A 137 15.17 3.88 -12.48
N GLN A 138 14.95 4.27 -11.22
CA GLN A 138 13.88 5.20 -10.85
C GLN A 138 14.06 6.58 -11.52
N ALA A 139 15.30 7.05 -11.64
CA ALA A 139 15.63 8.28 -12.38
C ALA A 139 15.44 8.15 -13.91
N GLY A 140 15.12 6.96 -14.41
CA GLY A 140 14.79 6.68 -15.81
C GLY A 140 15.94 6.11 -16.64
N ASN A 141 17.14 5.92 -16.07
CA ASN A 141 18.27 5.35 -16.80
C ASN A 141 19.31 4.68 -15.87
N PRO A 142 19.50 3.34 -15.90
CA PRO A 142 20.46 2.66 -15.02
C PRO A 142 21.92 3.13 -15.18
N LYS A 143 22.28 3.76 -16.31
CA LYS A 143 23.64 4.29 -16.53
C LYS A 143 23.96 5.52 -15.67
N THR A 144 22.99 6.09 -14.96
CA THR A 144 23.17 7.25 -14.09
C THR A 144 23.53 6.87 -12.65
N GLU A 145 23.82 5.59 -12.37
CA GLU A 145 24.22 5.10 -11.04
C GLU A 145 25.38 5.92 -10.42
N SER A 146 26.37 6.31 -11.24
CA SER A 146 27.47 7.17 -10.80
C SER A 146 27.00 8.53 -10.26
N MET A 147 25.89 9.09 -10.78
CA MET A 147 25.33 10.35 -10.28
C MET A 147 24.60 10.17 -8.95
N VAL A 148 24.02 8.99 -8.69
CA VAL A 148 23.47 8.67 -7.36
C VAL A 148 24.60 8.66 -6.33
N LEU A 149 25.68 7.92 -6.61
CA LEU A 149 26.85 7.87 -5.73
C LEU A 149 27.51 9.25 -5.55
N MET A 150 27.60 10.05 -6.62
CA MET A 150 28.08 11.43 -6.55
C MET A 150 27.21 12.30 -5.65
N GLY A 151 25.88 12.18 -5.76
CA GLY A 151 24.94 12.89 -4.90
C GLY A 151 25.15 12.55 -3.43
N THR A 152 25.32 11.25 -3.12
CA THR A 152 25.56 10.78 -1.76
C THR A 152 26.88 11.31 -1.18
N LEU A 153 27.91 11.46 -2.02
CA LEU A 153 29.23 11.95 -1.64
C LEU A 153 29.29 13.49 -1.52
N SER A 154 28.53 14.22 -2.34
CA SER A 154 28.70 15.67 -2.56
C SER A 154 28.70 16.53 -1.30
N SER A 155 27.83 16.23 -0.32
CA SER A 155 27.77 16.93 0.96
C SER A 155 29.05 16.78 1.79
N PHE A 156 29.70 15.60 1.77
CA PHE A 156 30.97 15.38 2.47
C PHE A 156 32.11 16.19 1.86
N LEU A 157 32.02 16.46 0.55
CA LEU A 157 32.98 17.27 -0.17
C LEU A 157 32.61 18.76 -0.17
N GLU A 158 31.51 19.16 0.49
CA GLU A 158 30.98 20.53 0.51
C GLU A 158 30.84 21.13 -0.91
N ILE A 159 30.33 20.34 -1.85
CA ILE A 159 30.10 20.77 -3.24
C ILE A 159 28.64 21.20 -3.37
N ALA A 160 28.39 22.39 -3.91
CA ALA A 160 27.01 22.83 -4.12
C ALA A 160 26.37 22.01 -5.25
N PRO A 161 25.09 21.57 -5.11
CA PRO A 161 24.42 20.81 -6.16
C PRO A 161 24.46 21.50 -7.53
N SER A 162 24.29 22.82 -7.56
CA SER A 162 24.35 23.64 -8.78
C SER A 162 25.69 23.57 -9.51
N GLU A 163 26.80 23.34 -8.80
CA GLU A 163 28.11 23.11 -9.43
C GLU A 163 28.10 21.78 -10.19
N ILE A 164 27.56 20.72 -9.60
CA ILE A 164 27.47 19.40 -10.22
C ILE A 164 26.50 19.42 -11.42
N GLU A 165 25.38 20.12 -11.30
CA GLU A 165 24.40 20.29 -12.38
C GLU A 165 25.03 20.93 -13.63
N LYS A 166 25.87 21.95 -13.46
CA LYS A 166 26.62 22.58 -14.55
C LYS A 166 27.45 21.55 -15.32
N TYR A 167 28.11 20.63 -14.62
CA TYR A 167 28.89 19.56 -15.24
C TYR A 167 28.04 18.52 -15.94
N ILE A 168 26.87 18.17 -15.37
CA ILE A 168 25.91 17.28 -16.03
C ILE A 168 25.50 17.87 -17.38
N HIS A 169 25.18 19.16 -17.44
CA HIS A 169 24.88 19.85 -18.69
C HIS A 169 26.07 19.80 -19.67
N LEU A 170 27.27 20.17 -19.21
CA LEU A 170 28.48 20.14 -20.05
C LEU A 170 28.78 18.74 -20.64
N ALA A 171 28.58 17.67 -19.85
CA ALA A 171 28.91 16.31 -20.24
C ALA A 171 27.81 15.62 -21.08
N PHE A 172 26.54 15.98 -20.88
CA PHE A 172 25.40 15.23 -21.40
C PHE A 172 24.45 16.01 -22.30
N ASP A 173 24.56 17.33 -22.45
CA ASP A 173 23.65 18.12 -23.32
C ASP A 173 23.64 17.57 -24.76
N LYS A 174 24.81 17.18 -25.29
CA LYS A 174 24.94 16.59 -26.64
C LYS A 174 24.27 15.23 -26.79
N LYS A 175 23.92 14.56 -25.69
CA LYS A 175 23.24 13.25 -25.67
C LYS A 175 21.72 13.36 -25.52
N GLY A 176 21.18 14.58 -25.41
CA GLY A 176 19.76 14.88 -25.39
C GLY A 176 19.20 15.19 -23.99
N GLU A 177 18.11 15.97 -23.98
CA GLU A 177 17.48 16.51 -22.76
C GLU A 177 17.01 15.41 -21.78
N GLN A 178 16.54 14.27 -22.27
CA GLN A 178 16.14 13.15 -21.43
C GLN A 178 17.31 12.55 -20.64
N VAL A 179 18.51 12.49 -21.23
CA VAL A 179 19.71 11.96 -20.56
C VAL A 179 20.16 12.93 -19.46
N VAL A 180 20.13 14.23 -19.74
CA VAL A 180 20.42 15.28 -18.75
C VAL A 180 19.43 15.19 -17.59
N LYS A 181 18.13 15.13 -17.87
CA LYS A 181 17.08 15.02 -16.86
C LYS A 181 17.26 13.79 -15.97
N ALA A 182 17.59 12.63 -16.56
CA ALA A 182 17.83 11.40 -15.79
C ALA A 182 19.06 11.51 -14.87
N ASN A 183 20.13 12.19 -15.30
CA ASN A 183 21.31 12.41 -14.45
C ASN A 183 21.03 13.40 -13.32
N LEU A 184 20.28 14.47 -13.60
CA LEU A 184 19.85 15.44 -12.57
C LEU A 184 18.94 14.77 -11.52
N GLU A 185 18.01 13.92 -11.95
CA GLU A 185 17.16 13.18 -11.03
C GLU A 185 17.95 12.17 -10.20
N ALA A 186 18.89 11.44 -10.81
CA ALA A 186 19.79 10.54 -10.10
C ALA A 186 20.64 11.26 -9.03
N LEU A 187 21.16 12.46 -9.36
CA LEU A 187 21.88 13.32 -8.41
C LEU A 187 21.00 13.68 -7.20
N LYS A 188 19.74 14.07 -7.44
CA LYS A 188 18.77 14.38 -6.37
C LYS A 188 18.48 13.18 -5.48
N LEU A 189 18.31 12.00 -6.05
CA LEU A 189 18.14 10.76 -5.27
C LEU A 189 19.39 10.47 -4.42
N GLY A 190 20.59 10.67 -4.96
CA GLY A 190 21.83 10.55 -4.20
C GLY A 190 21.94 11.51 -3.02
N LEU A 191 21.61 12.80 -3.25
CA LEU A 191 21.54 13.83 -2.20
C LEU A 191 20.56 13.45 -1.08
N ARG A 192 19.43 12.83 -1.45
CA ARG A 192 18.43 12.34 -0.51
C ARG A 192 18.98 11.20 0.36
N GLU A 193 19.72 10.25 -0.19
CA GLU A 193 20.35 9.19 0.60
C GLU A 193 21.39 9.75 1.59
N ASN A 194 22.13 10.81 1.21
CA ASN A 194 22.97 11.53 2.15
C ASN A 194 22.15 12.17 3.28
N ALA A 195 21.02 12.82 2.95
CA ALA A 195 20.13 13.39 3.95
C ALA A 195 19.62 12.33 4.93
N PHE A 196 19.22 11.14 4.45
CA PHE A 196 18.80 10.04 5.30
C PHE A 196 19.92 9.54 6.22
N TYR A 197 21.15 9.43 5.73
CA TYR A 197 22.30 9.13 6.58
C TYR A 197 22.49 10.16 7.71
N GLN A 198 22.39 11.47 7.40
CA GLN A 198 22.49 12.53 8.43
C GLN A 198 21.35 12.44 9.45
N ILE A 199 20.13 12.19 8.98
CA ILE A 199 18.97 11.98 9.84
C ILE A 199 19.19 10.78 10.75
N GLU A 200 19.73 9.67 10.24
CA GLU A 200 20.06 8.50 11.06
C GLU A 200 21.10 8.85 12.15
N GLN A 201 22.06 9.73 11.89
CA GLN A 201 22.99 10.22 12.92
C GLN A 201 22.26 11.00 14.02
N ILE A 202 21.26 11.82 13.68
CA ILE A 202 20.42 12.52 14.66
C ILE A 202 19.65 11.51 15.53
N LEU A 203 19.03 10.50 14.90
CA LEU A 203 18.32 9.44 15.62
C LEU A 203 19.26 8.63 16.54
N ASN A 204 20.48 8.37 16.08
CA ASN A 204 21.53 7.71 16.87
C ASN A 204 21.97 8.51 18.08
N GLN A 205 22.04 9.84 17.98
CA GLN A 205 22.42 10.68 19.11
C GLN A 205 21.34 10.74 20.19
N ALA A 206 20.07 10.61 19.81
CA ALA A 206 18.95 10.59 20.76
C ALA A 206 18.76 9.24 21.48
N CYS A 207 19.11 8.12 20.83
CA CYS A 207 18.85 6.78 21.34
C CYS A 207 19.54 6.41 22.69
N PRO A 208 20.82 6.76 22.95
CA PRO A 208 21.50 6.44 24.21
C PRO A 208 20.82 6.99 25.47
N ASP A 209 20.07 8.09 25.32
CA ASP A 209 19.32 8.72 26.41
C ASP A 209 17.91 8.10 26.60
N ASN A 210 17.59 6.99 25.92
CA ASN A 210 16.24 6.44 25.79
C ASN A 210 15.20 7.46 25.28
N ARG A 211 15.63 8.48 24.52
CA ARG A 211 14.75 9.50 23.93
C ARG A 211 14.28 9.07 22.55
N PHE A 212 13.06 8.58 22.49
CA PHE A 212 12.36 8.22 21.24
C PHE A 212 11.47 9.34 20.67
N THR A 213 11.50 10.50 21.31
CA THR A 213 10.91 11.75 20.82
C THR A 213 12.03 12.77 20.69
N LEU A 214 12.17 13.34 19.49
CA LEU A 214 13.18 14.36 19.21
C LEU A 214 12.75 15.72 19.77
N LEU A 215 13.75 16.52 20.16
CA LEU A 215 13.58 17.92 20.50
C LEU A 215 13.30 18.73 19.22
N GLU A 216 12.50 19.80 19.31
CA GLU A 216 12.18 20.65 18.15
C GLU A 216 13.41 21.11 17.33
N PRO A 217 14.56 21.51 17.94
CA PRO A 217 15.78 21.83 17.19
C PRO A 217 16.36 20.64 16.40
N GLU A 218 16.28 19.42 16.93
CA GLU A 218 16.72 18.19 16.25
C GLU A 218 15.79 17.92 15.04
N VAL A 219 14.47 18.13 15.21
CA VAL A 219 13.50 18.03 14.11
C VAL A 219 13.75 19.11 13.04
N TYR A 220 14.10 20.33 13.43
CA TYR A 220 14.44 21.39 12.47
C TYR A 220 15.68 21.03 11.66
N GLN A 221 16.70 20.41 12.25
CA GLN A 221 17.86 19.89 11.50
C GLN A 221 17.44 18.83 10.47
N ILE A 222 16.54 17.92 10.84
CA ILE A 222 15.96 16.94 9.89
C ILE A 222 15.26 17.67 8.73
N LEU A 223 14.42 18.65 9.02
CA LEU A 223 13.72 19.44 8.00
C LEU A 223 14.70 20.22 7.10
N GLN A 224 15.82 20.73 7.63
CA GLN A 224 16.89 21.34 6.83
C GLN A 224 17.53 20.35 5.86
N HIS A 225 17.83 19.11 6.31
CA HIS A 225 18.36 18.05 5.44
C HIS A 225 17.36 17.64 4.34
N LEU A 226 16.06 17.76 4.60
CA LEU A 226 14.99 17.58 3.61
C LEU A 226 14.73 18.83 2.74
N GLN A 227 15.54 19.89 2.89
CA GLN A 227 15.42 21.16 2.16
C GLN A 227 14.07 21.87 2.37
N ILE A 228 13.46 21.67 3.53
CA ILE A 228 12.20 22.31 3.91
C ILE A 228 12.48 23.68 4.51
N SER A 229 11.71 24.67 4.08
CA SER A 229 11.89 26.05 4.54
C SER A 229 11.45 26.22 6.00
N LEU A 230 12.33 26.83 6.79
CA LEU A 230 12.16 27.09 8.22
C LEU A 230 12.33 28.59 8.47
N PRO A 231 11.79 29.11 9.58
CA PRO A 231 12.24 30.41 10.07
C PRO A 231 13.73 30.34 10.42
N GLU A 232 14.44 31.46 10.34
CA GLU A 232 15.77 31.55 10.97
C GLU A 232 15.62 31.13 12.43
N PHE A 233 16.54 30.31 12.94
CA PHE A 233 16.45 29.80 14.30
C PHE A 233 17.81 29.63 14.97
N HIS A 234 17.80 29.68 16.30
CA HIS A 234 18.97 29.45 17.12
C HIS A 234 18.56 28.75 18.42
N PHE A 235 19.21 27.63 18.75
CA PHE A 235 18.95 26.90 19.99
C PHE A 235 19.93 27.31 21.08
N LEU A 236 19.40 27.79 22.21
CA LEU A 236 20.17 28.07 23.43
C LEU A 236 19.99 26.90 24.40
N PRO A 237 20.99 26.01 24.54
CA PRO A 237 20.90 24.88 25.46
C PRO A 237 20.98 25.37 26.92
N VAL A 238 20.44 24.56 27.84
CA VAL A 238 20.23 24.95 29.25
C VAL A 238 21.51 25.41 29.97
N GLU A 239 22.68 24.91 29.56
CA GLU A 239 23.96 25.33 30.13
C GLU A 239 24.24 26.80 29.85
N LYS A 240 23.86 27.29 28.65
CA LYS A 240 24.01 28.68 28.22
C LYS A 240 22.94 29.61 28.79
N LEU A 241 21.91 29.09 29.46
CA LEU A 241 20.85 29.89 30.07
C LEU A 241 21.24 30.49 31.44
N ARG A 242 22.45 30.19 31.95
CA ARG A 242 22.93 30.66 33.25
C ARG A 242 23.82 31.90 33.13
N PRO A 243 23.71 32.88 34.06
CA PRO A 243 24.71 33.94 34.17
C PRO A 243 26.09 33.36 34.49
N PRO A 244 27.20 33.91 33.93
CA PRO A 244 27.27 35.10 33.06
C PRO A 244 27.11 34.81 31.54
N GLN A 245 26.97 33.55 31.13
CA GLN A 245 27.01 33.11 29.72
C GLN A 245 25.79 33.55 28.90
N LEU A 246 24.65 33.76 29.56
CA LEU A 246 23.38 34.15 28.93
C LEU A 246 23.50 35.40 28.05
N SER A 247 24.14 36.46 28.56
CA SER A 247 24.25 37.75 27.83
C SER A 247 24.98 37.59 26.50
N GLY A 248 26.17 36.98 26.51
CA GLY A 248 26.95 36.76 25.29
C GLY A 248 26.27 35.79 24.32
N SER A 249 25.59 34.76 24.84
CA SER A 249 24.87 33.78 24.01
C SER A 249 23.66 34.39 23.30
N VAL A 250 22.90 35.26 23.98
CA VAL A 250 21.77 35.98 23.39
C VAL A 250 22.23 36.98 22.32
N GLU A 251 23.28 37.76 22.60
CA GLU A 251 23.84 38.69 21.62
C GLU A 251 24.36 37.97 20.37
N GLN A 252 25.03 36.83 20.56
CA GLN A 252 25.47 35.98 19.45
C GLN A 252 24.27 35.44 18.67
N ALA A 253 23.24 34.93 19.35
CA ALA A 253 22.03 34.42 18.70
C ALA A 253 21.38 35.50 17.83
N LEU A 254 21.19 36.71 18.38
CA LEU A 254 20.50 37.82 17.70
C LEU A 254 21.19 38.29 16.40
N ARG A 255 22.51 38.08 16.25
CA ARG A 255 23.22 38.41 15.00
C ARG A 255 22.77 37.57 13.81
N HIS A 256 22.16 36.41 14.05
CA HIS A 256 21.72 35.48 13.00
C HIS A 256 20.31 35.78 12.48
N PHE A 257 19.58 36.73 13.08
CA PHE A 257 18.19 37.01 12.73
C PHE A 257 18.05 38.30 11.91
N GLY A 258 17.37 38.22 10.77
CA GLY A 258 16.96 39.38 9.96
C GLY A 258 15.64 40.02 10.41
N SER A 259 14.82 39.32 11.20
CA SER A 259 13.52 39.82 11.68
C SER A 259 13.63 40.66 12.95
N GLU A 260 12.85 41.75 13.03
CA GLU A 260 12.74 42.60 14.23
C GLU A 260 11.94 41.94 15.36
N LYS A 261 11.16 40.90 15.06
CA LYS A 261 10.38 40.14 16.04
C LYS A 261 10.91 38.72 16.16
N ILE A 262 11.17 38.30 17.39
CA ILE A 262 11.68 36.97 17.75
C ILE A 262 10.62 36.22 18.54
N VAL A 263 10.44 34.94 18.24
CA VAL A 263 9.62 33.99 19.01
C VAL A 263 10.55 33.14 19.85
N LEU A 264 10.26 33.02 21.14
CA LEU A 264 10.99 32.18 22.08
C LEU A 264 10.11 31.00 22.46
N LYS A 265 10.64 29.79 22.38
CA LYS A 265 9.92 28.56 22.70
C LYS A 265 10.71 27.71 23.69
N ILE A 266 10.04 27.18 24.71
CA ILE A 266 10.65 26.21 25.61
C ILE A 266 10.91 24.89 24.88
N VAL A 267 12.07 24.30 25.10
CA VAL A 267 12.43 22.98 24.59
C VAL A 267 12.56 22.02 25.77
N SER A 268 11.62 21.08 25.88
CA SER A 268 11.61 20.04 26.90
C SER A 268 10.89 18.79 26.36
N PRO A 269 11.40 17.57 26.59
CA PRO A 269 10.68 16.35 26.25
C PRO A 269 9.37 16.18 27.03
N ASP A 270 9.24 16.81 28.21
CA ASP A 270 8.09 16.66 29.09
C ASP A 270 6.95 17.66 28.78
N ILE A 271 7.21 18.67 27.95
CA ILE A 271 6.26 19.74 27.62
C ILE A 271 5.87 19.63 26.14
N SER A 272 4.77 18.94 25.88
CA SER A 272 4.22 18.80 24.51
C SER A 272 3.36 20.01 24.08
N HIS A 273 2.47 20.51 24.95
CA HIS A 273 1.59 21.66 24.65
C HIS A 273 2.17 22.98 25.19
N LYS A 274 3.17 23.51 24.49
CA LYS A 274 3.98 24.68 24.93
C LYS A 274 3.13 25.92 25.25
N GLN A 275 2.07 26.18 24.48
CA GLN A 275 1.22 27.36 24.69
C GLN A 275 0.46 27.31 26.02
N GLU A 276 -0.03 26.14 26.44
CA GLU A 276 -0.78 25.97 27.69
C GLU A 276 0.08 26.27 28.93
N VAL A 277 1.36 25.94 28.85
CA VAL A 277 2.33 26.25 29.91
C VAL A 277 2.92 27.66 29.83
N GLY A 278 2.48 28.50 28.89
CA GLY A 278 3.11 29.80 28.65
C GLY A 278 4.57 29.69 28.17
N GLY A 279 4.90 28.58 27.52
CA GLY A 279 6.21 28.22 26.99
C GLY A 279 6.51 28.78 25.59
N VAL A 280 5.69 29.73 25.11
CA VAL A 280 5.92 30.48 23.85
C VAL A 280 5.72 31.97 24.14
N LEU A 281 6.73 32.80 23.84
CA LEU A 281 6.68 34.25 24.01
C LEU A 281 7.23 34.97 22.78
N PHE A 282 6.87 36.24 22.63
CA PHE A 282 7.33 37.11 21.55
C PHE A 282 8.13 38.27 22.15
N ALA A 283 9.25 38.63 21.53
CA ALA A 283 10.10 39.76 21.94
C ALA A 283 10.57 40.53 20.70
N GLN A 284 10.92 41.82 20.86
CA GLN A 284 11.68 42.50 19.82
C GLN A 284 13.11 41.95 19.76
N LYS A 285 13.81 42.19 18.66
CA LYS A 285 15.22 41.86 18.45
C LYS A 285 16.15 42.75 19.29
N ASP A 286 15.95 42.70 20.61
CA ASP A 286 16.72 43.42 21.61
C ASP A 286 17.18 42.44 22.71
N ALA A 287 18.47 42.50 23.06
CA ALA A 287 19.07 41.55 23.99
C ALA A 287 18.48 41.65 25.41
N LYS A 288 17.98 42.82 25.82
CA LYS A 288 17.34 42.99 27.14
C LYS A 288 15.93 42.42 27.13
N GLU A 289 15.15 42.68 26.09
CA GLU A 289 13.80 42.09 25.94
C GLU A 289 13.85 40.57 25.84
N VAL A 290 14.75 40.01 25.02
CA VAL A 290 14.89 38.56 24.86
C VAL A 290 15.30 37.89 26.17
N ARG A 291 16.22 38.48 26.94
CA ARG A 291 16.56 37.95 28.28
C ARG A 291 15.37 37.97 29.24
N LYS A 292 14.59 39.06 29.24
CA LYS A 292 13.38 39.15 30.05
C LYS A 292 12.36 38.05 29.67
N ALA A 293 12.16 37.83 28.37
CA ALA A 293 11.29 36.77 27.88
C ALA A 293 11.80 35.37 28.24
N ILE A 294 13.12 35.14 28.20
CA ILE A 294 13.74 33.88 28.67
C ILE A 294 13.41 33.63 30.15
N ASP A 295 13.60 34.64 31.01
CA ASP A 295 13.33 34.52 32.45
C ASP A 295 11.84 34.25 32.74
N GLU A 296 10.95 34.90 32.00
CA GLU A 296 9.50 34.71 32.10
C GLU A 296 9.08 33.31 31.65
N LEU A 297 9.62 32.84 30.52
CA LEU A 297 9.33 31.53 29.96
C LEU A 297 9.80 30.40 30.89
N LEU A 298 11.00 30.52 31.48
CA LEU A 298 11.50 29.57 32.49
C LEU A 298 10.67 29.57 33.77
N ARG A 299 10.18 30.74 34.20
CA ARG A 299 9.30 30.86 35.36
C ARG A 299 7.97 30.16 35.12
N ASN A 300 7.31 30.47 34.00
CA ASN A 300 6.02 29.88 33.62
C ASN A 300 6.09 28.34 33.60
N ALA A 301 7.14 27.79 33.00
CA ALA A 301 7.34 26.35 32.93
C ALA A 301 7.59 25.71 34.30
N ARG A 302 8.43 26.33 35.15
CA ARG A 302 8.71 25.82 36.51
C ARG A 302 7.50 25.90 37.44
N GLU A 303 6.64 26.91 37.26
CA GLU A 303 5.41 27.05 38.05
C GLU A 303 4.35 26.02 37.64
N LYS A 304 4.13 25.85 36.34
CA LYS A 304 3.07 24.97 35.82
C LYS A 304 3.48 23.49 35.76
N GLN A 305 4.76 23.21 35.52
CA GLN A 305 5.29 21.85 35.42
C GLN A 305 6.69 21.75 36.07
N PRO A 306 6.78 21.75 37.42
CA PRO A 306 8.05 21.82 38.14
C PRO A 306 9.02 20.66 37.87
N ALA A 307 8.49 19.50 37.49
CA ALA A 307 9.26 18.28 37.22
C ALA A 307 9.79 18.19 35.77
N ALA A 308 9.45 19.15 34.90
CA ALA A 308 9.87 19.10 33.50
C ALA A 308 11.38 19.33 33.34
N ASP A 309 12.03 18.45 32.58
CA ASP A 309 13.43 18.53 32.19
C ASP A 309 13.59 19.55 31.05
N ILE A 310 13.98 20.78 31.38
CA ILE A 310 14.15 21.85 30.40
C ILE A 310 15.52 21.71 29.74
N LYS A 311 15.54 21.44 28.43
CA LYS A 311 16.77 21.29 27.63
C LYS A 311 17.30 22.61 27.10
N GLY A 312 16.44 23.62 26.95
CA GLY A 312 16.85 24.93 26.47
C GLY A 312 15.70 25.78 25.97
N ILE A 313 16.04 26.81 25.21
CA ILE A 313 15.09 27.71 24.56
C ILE A 313 15.46 27.81 23.07
N LEU A 314 14.46 27.62 22.21
CA LEU A 314 14.57 27.82 20.78
C LEU A 314 14.11 29.24 20.44
N LEU A 315 14.99 30.03 19.82
CA LEU A 315 14.67 31.34 19.27
C LEU A 315 14.38 31.15 17.78
N THR A 316 13.29 31.71 17.27
CA THR A 316 12.95 31.71 15.85
C THR A 316 12.56 33.11 15.36
N ALA A 317 12.85 33.44 14.09
CA ALA A 317 12.30 34.64 13.46
C ALA A 317 10.78 34.55 13.42
N PHE A 318 10.09 35.66 13.71
CA PHE A 318 8.65 35.76 13.48
C PHE A 318 8.38 35.81 11.97
N PHE A 319 7.48 34.94 11.50
CA PHE A 319 7.01 34.92 10.12
C PHE A 319 5.59 35.46 10.05
N GLU A 320 5.39 36.55 9.33
CA GLU A 320 4.08 37.20 9.19
C GLU A 320 3.15 36.41 8.25
N HIS A 321 2.04 35.91 8.78
CA HIS A 321 1.04 35.12 8.06
C HIS A 321 -0.36 35.37 8.65
N SER A 322 -1.40 35.01 7.89
CA SER A 322 -2.79 35.01 8.34
C SER A 322 -3.13 33.70 9.06
N SER A 323 -4.08 33.74 9.99
CA SER A 323 -4.66 32.55 10.63
C SER A 323 -5.98 32.12 9.98
N GLU A 324 -6.31 32.69 8.81
CA GLU A 324 -7.48 32.29 8.02
C GLU A 324 -7.30 30.89 7.41
N PHE A 325 -8.41 30.27 7.02
CA PHE A 325 -8.39 28.94 6.39
C PHE A 325 -7.50 28.96 5.12
N ALA A 326 -6.68 27.91 4.95
CA ALA A 326 -5.65 27.76 3.91
C ALA A 326 -4.34 28.56 4.11
N HIS A 327 -4.18 29.35 5.18
CA HIS A 327 -2.90 29.99 5.53
C HIS A 327 -2.05 29.21 6.54
N GLU A 328 -2.65 28.25 7.24
CA GLU A 328 -1.95 27.30 8.08
C GLU A 328 -2.28 25.88 7.60
N LEU A 329 -1.26 25.08 7.35
CA LEU A 329 -1.37 23.71 6.84
C LEU A 329 -0.80 22.73 7.87
N LEU A 330 -1.36 21.52 7.89
CA LEU A 330 -0.85 20.39 8.64
C LEU A 330 -0.30 19.36 7.66
N LEU A 331 0.92 18.89 7.94
CA LEU A 331 1.48 17.71 7.30
C LEU A 331 1.90 16.72 8.38
N GLY A 332 1.24 15.57 8.41
CA GLY A 332 1.51 14.48 9.32
C GLY A 332 2.04 13.26 8.58
N LEU A 333 2.90 12.52 9.25
CA LEU A 333 3.42 11.21 8.91
C LEU A 333 3.13 10.31 10.10
N LYS A 334 2.63 9.11 9.84
CA LYS A 334 2.43 8.09 10.87
C LYS A 334 2.73 6.71 10.31
N GLN A 335 3.34 5.85 11.12
CA GLN A 335 3.43 4.43 10.84
C GLN A 335 2.09 3.78 11.24
N ASP A 336 1.31 3.32 10.26
CA ASP A 336 0.14 2.48 10.50
C ASP A 336 0.57 1.02 10.61
N ASP A 337 0.07 0.32 11.63
CA ASP A 337 0.47 -1.05 11.92
C ASP A 337 0.15 -2.01 10.77
N ALA A 338 -0.93 -1.77 10.00
CA ALA A 338 -1.38 -2.66 8.93
C ALA A 338 -0.76 -2.30 7.58
N ILE A 339 -0.86 -1.03 7.16
CA ILE A 339 -0.49 -0.62 5.79
C ILE A 339 0.87 0.09 5.69
N GLY A 340 1.58 0.22 6.82
CA GLY A 340 2.87 0.89 6.88
C GLY A 340 2.74 2.41 6.91
N PRO A 341 3.73 3.15 6.37
CA PRO A 341 3.74 4.59 6.47
C PRO A 341 2.59 5.27 5.71
N ILE A 342 2.02 6.29 6.33
CA ILE A 342 0.93 7.12 5.78
C ILE A 342 1.25 8.60 5.93
N ILE A 343 0.74 9.40 4.99
CA ILE A 343 0.83 10.86 5.01
C ILE A 343 -0.56 11.47 5.10
N THR A 344 -0.69 12.45 5.99
CA THR A 344 -1.89 13.28 6.17
C THR A 344 -1.57 14.71 5.78
N PHE A 345 -2.35 15.29 4.87
CA PHE A 345 -2.29 16.70 4.50
C PHE A 345 -3.63 17.36 4.85
N GLY A 346 -3.63 18.53 5.48
CA GLY A 346 -4.88 19.21 5.82
C GLY A 346 -4.69 20.63 6.33
N ALA A 347 -5.77 21.20 6.86
CA ALA A 347 -5.76 22.52 7.48
C ALA A 347 -5.04 22.41 8.83
N GLY A 348 -4.08 23.30 9.06
CA GLY A 348 -3.30 23.38 10.29
C GLY A 348 -3.73 24.51 11.20
N GLY A 349 -2.94 24.72 12.25
CA GLY A 349 -3.14 25.80 13.22
C GLY A 349 -4.13 25.46 14.33
N ALA A 350 -4.51 26.48 15.10
CA ALA A 350 -5.34 26.32 16.29
C ALA A 350 -6.75 25.76 16.01
N LEU A 351 -7.25 25.89 14.77
CA LEU A 351 -8.59 25.44 14.36
C LEU A 351 -8.60 24.07 13.65
N THR A 352 -7.48 23.34 13.64
CA THR A 352 -7.33 22.03 12.97
C THR A 352 -8.47 21.07 13.29
N GLU A 353 -8.77 20.85 14.58
CA GLU A 353 -9.81 19.91 15.03
C GLU A 353 -11.21 20.34 14.57
N PHE A 354 -11.49 21.65 14.62
CA PHE A 354 -12.75 22.22 14.16
C PHE A 354 -12.95 21.96 12.66
N TYR A 355 -11.91 22.19 11.84
CA TYR A 355 -11.98 21.95 10.41
C TYR A 355 -12.15 20.47 10.08
N ALA A 356 -11.42 19.58 10.76
CA ALA A 356 -11.56 18.14 10.59
C ALA A 356 -13.00 17.68 10.91
N GLN A 357 -13.61 18.19 11.99
CA GLN A 357 -14.96 17.84 12.40
C GLN A 357 -16.03 18.34 11.41
N LYS A 358 -15.89 19.58 10.90
CA LYS A 358 -16.92 20.20 10.05
C LYS A 358 -16.85 19.80 8.58
N PHE A 359 -15.64 19.61 8.05
CA PHE A 359 -15.43 19.34 6.63
C PHE A 359 -15.05 17.88 6.32
N GLY A 360 -14.68 17.08 7.33
CA GLY A 360 -14.37 15.66 7.19
C GLY A 360 -13.31 15.40 6.11
N GLU A 361 -13.67 14.62 5.09
CA GLU A 361 -12.79 14.28 3.96
C GLU A 361 -12.43 15.47 3.05
N LYS A 362 -13.07 16.63 3.22
CA LYS A 362 -12.77 17.84 2.43
C LYS A 362 -11.73 18.76 3.07
N ALA A 363 -11.50 18.66 4.39
CA ALA A 363 -10.47 19.45 5.09
C ALA A 363 -9.10 18.76 5.17
N SER A 364 -9.05 17.46 4.91
CA SER A 364 -7.79 16.72 4.90
C SER A 364 -7.82 15.56 3.93
N ALA A 365 -6.65 15.15 3.46
CA ALA A 365 -6.44 13.96 2.69
C ALA A 365 -5.42 13.07 3.41
N VAL A 366 -5.62 11.76 3.32
CA VAL A 366 -4.68 10.77 3.85
C VAL A 366 -4.34 9.80 2.72
N ARG A 367 -3.07 9.41 2.59
CA ARG A 367 -2.59 8.45 1.59
C ARG A 367 -1.55 7.52 2.20
N SER A 368 -1.50 6.29 1.68
CA SER A 368 -0.34 5.43 1.90
C SER A 368 0.83 6.00 1.10
N THR A 369 2.04 5.93 1.66
CA THR A 369 3.25 6.32 0.93
C THR A 369 3.66 5.30 -0.13
N PHE A 370 3.04 4.11 -0.13
CA PHE A 370 3.24 3.10 -1.16
C PHE A 370 2.93 3.67 -2.55
N ASN A 371 3.93 3.67 -3.44
CA ASN A 371 3.81 4.20 -4.81
C ASN A 371 3.22 5.61 -4.91
N LEU A 372 3.41 6.43 -3.86
CA LEU A 372 2.91 7.81 -3.82
C LEU A 372 3.76 8.72 -4.69
N ASP A 373 3.37 8.84 -5.96
CA ASP A 373 4.05 9.70 -6.92
C ASP A 373 3.56 11.16 -6.89
N ARG A 374 4.25 12.04 -7.64
CA ARG A 374 3.91 13.47 -7.72
C ARG A 374 2.48 13.74 -8.24
N ALA A 375 1.99 12.93 -9.18
CA ALA A 375 0.65 13.10 -9.75
C ALA A 375 -0.42 12.70 -8.72
N GLN A 376 -0.19 11.64 -7.96
CA GLN A 376 -1.04 11.20 -6.87
C GLN A 376 -1.05 12.21 -5.72
N ILE A 377 0.09 12.82 -5.39
CA ILE A 377 0.19 13.91 -4.41
C ILE A 377 -0.61 15.14 -4.88
N SER A 378 -0.41 15.57 -6.14
CA SER A 378 -1.18 16.67 -6.72
C SER A 378 -2.70 16.40 -6.65
N LYS A 379 -3.13 15.18 -6.98
CA LYS A 379 -4.53 14.74 -6.87
C LYS A 379 -5.02 14.69 -5.42
N MET A 380 -4.18 14.26 -4.49
CA MET A 380 -4.47 14.24 -3.05
C MET A 380 -4.75 15.66 -2.54
N VAL A 381 -3.90 16.62 -2.87
CA VAL A 381 -4.06 18.02 -2.45
C VAL A 381 -5.24 18.67 -3.15
N SER A 382 -5.33 18.54 -4.47
CA SER A 382 -6.40 19.11 -5.30
C SER A 382 -7.79 18.55 -4.97
N GLY A 383 -7.88 17.36 -4.38
CA GLY A 383 -9.14 16.76 -3.94
C GLY A 383 -9.71 17.36 -2.64
N THR A 384 -8.98 18.26 -1.99
CA THR A 384 -9.42 18.96 -0.77
C THR A 384 -9.92 20.36 -1.08
N SER A 385 -10.80 20.91 -0.23
CA SER A 385 -11.20 22.31 -0.32
C SER A 385 -10.04 23.29 -0.06
N LEU A 386 -8.97 22.82 0.58
CA LEU A 386 -7.73 23.59 0.75
C LEU A 386 -6.98 23.74 -0.58
N GLY A 387 -6.85 22.66 -1.35
CA GLY A 387 -6.17 22.70 -2.65
C GLY A 387 -6.84 23.67 -3.63
N GLU A 388 -8.17 23.77 -3.60
CA GLU A 388 -8.90 24.74 -4.42
C GLU A 388 -8.53 26.20 -4.08
N LEU A 389 -8.32 26.51 -2.81
CA LEU A 389 -7.95 27.85 -2.32
C LEU A 389 -6.46 28.14 -2.53
N LEU A 390 -5.58 27.19 -2.17
CA LEU A 390 -4.13 27.34 -2.29
C LEU A 390 -3.69 27.63 -3.72
N PHE A 391 -4.36 27.02 -4.70
CA PHE A 391 -4.02 27.13 -6.12
C PHE A 391 -4.89 28.12 -6.91
N GLY A 392 -5.68 28.96 -6.23
CA GLY A 392 -6.49 29.98 -6.88
C GLY A 392 -7.56 29.43 -7.84
N ARG A 393 -8.06 28.21 -7.60
CA ARG A 393 -9.12 27.60 -8.43
C ARG A 393 -10.52 28.04 -8.02
N GLY A 394 -10.64 28.75 -6.89
CA GLY A 394 -11.85 29.42 -6.42
C GLY A 394 -12.07 30.83 -7.01
N ARG A 395 -13.00 31.58 -6.41
CA ARG A 395 -13.38 32.94 -6.89
C ARG A 395 -12.25 33.98 -6.78
N THR A 396 -11.36 33.84 -5.80
CA THR A 396 -10.30 34.80 -5.51
C THR A 396 -9.17 34.78 -6.54
N LYS A 397 -9.02 33.68 -7.32
CA LYS A 397 -7.96 33.45 -8.33
C LYS A 397 -6.51 33.64 -7.85
N GLU A 398 -6.29 33.97 -6.58
CA GLU A 398 -4.97 34.19 -5.99
C GLU A 398 -4.30 32.84 -5.66
N VAL A 399 -3.05 32.68 -6.08
CA VAL A 399 -2.23 31.51 -5.74
C VAL A 399 -1.45 31.83 -4.47
N LEU A 400 -1.80 31.18 -3.36
CA LEU A 400 -1.17 31.41 -2.05
C LEU A 400 0.22 30.78 -1.95
N VAL A 401 0.42 29.65 -2.63
CA VAL A 401 1.69 28.91 -2.70
C VAL A 401 1.74 28.06 -3.97
N PRO A 402 2.90 27.92 -4.63
CA PRO A 402 3.03 27.05 -5.79
C PRO A 402 2.73 25.59 -5.46
N GLU A 403 1.98 24.91 -6.34
CA GLU A 403 1.65 23.48 -6.21
C GLU A 403 2.89 22.58 -6.11
N GLU A 404 3.95 22.94 -6.84
CA GLU A 404 5.23 22.25 -6.82
C GLU A 404 5.89 22.29 -5.43
N THR A 405 5.76 23.41 -4.70
CA THR A 405 6.32 23.54 -3.34
C THR A 405 5.69 22.53 -2.39
N ILE A 406 4.35 22.46 -2.37
CA ILE A 406 3.62 21.50 -1.52
C ILE A 406 3.94 20.07 -1.95
N THR A 407 3.94 19.81 -3.26
CA THR A 407 4.20 18.48 -3.81
C THR A 407 5.59 17.97 -3.43
N CYS A 408 6.63 18.82 -3.52
CA CYS A 408 7.99 18.47 -3.10
C CYS A 408 8.10 18.19 -1.59
N VAL A 409 7.43 18.98 -0.75
CA VAL A 409 7.44 18.77 0.71
C VAL A 409 6.76 17.45 1.07
N ILE A 410 5.58 17.17 0.49
CA ILE A 410 4.86 15.90 0.72
C ILE A 410 5.69 14.71 0.21
N ALA A 411 6.31 14.82 -0.98
CA ALA A 411 7.17 13.77 -1.51
C ALA A 411 8.40 13.50 -0.63
N SER A 412 8.97 14.55 -0.04
CA SER A 412 10.12 14.42 0.89
C SER A 412 9.72 13.70 2.18
N PHE A 413 8.54 14.03 2.74
CA PHE A 413 7.98 13.32 3.88
C PHE A 413 7.64 11.85 3.55
N ALA A 414 7.06 11.59 2.37
CA ALA A 414 6.77 10.23 1.93
C ALA A 414 8.05 9.39 1.78
N ALA A 415 9.10 9.97 1.18
CA ALA A 415 10.40 9.31 1.05
C ALA A 415 11.08 9.06 2.40
N LEU A 416 11.00 10.03 3.32
CA LEU A 416 11.44 9.87 4.71
C LEU A 416 10.73 8.69 5.38
N ALA A 417 9.41 8.62 5.23
CA ALA A 417 8.59 7.55 5.80
C ALA A 417 8.98 6.17 5.27
N GLU A 418 9.13 6.04 3.95
CA GLU A 418 9.53 4.78 3.31
C GLU A 418 10.96 4.35 3.69
N HIS A 419 11.90 5.29 3.82
CA HIS A 419 13.27 4.99 4.23
C HIS A 419 13.33 4.48 5.68
N PHE A 420 12.64 5.17 6.60
CA PHE A 420 12.55 4.79 8.01
C PHE A 420 11.26 4.03 8.30
N SER A 421 10.98 2.99 7.53
CA SER A 421 9.82 2.11 7.68
C SER A 421 10.19 0.73 8.21
N GLU A 422 9.22 0.02 8.80
CA GLU A 422 9.39 -1.39 9.19
C GLU A 422 9.72 -2.31 7.99
N THR A 423 9.36 -1.93 6.77
CA THR A 423 9.57 -2.76 5.57
C THR A 423 10.94 -2.53 4.93
N ASN A 424 11.64 -1.43 5.24
CA ASN A 424 12.96 -1.16 4.68
C ASN A 424 14.08 -1.83 5.52
N PRO A 425 14.86 -2.77 4.97
CA PRO A 425 15.92 -3.46 5.71
C PRO A 425 17.19 -2.61 5.94
N SER A 426 17.35 -1.50 5.20
CA SER A 426 18.55 -0.67 5.25
C SER A 426 18.62 0.24 6.49
N SER A 427 17.47 0.52 7.12
CA SER A 427 17.39 1.34 8.33
C SER A 427 17.17 0.49 9.57
N LYS A 428 17.84 0.86 10.66
CA LYS A 428 17.61 0.28 12.00
C LYS A 428 16.50 0.98 12.78
N PHE A 429 16.00 2.10 12.28
CA PHE A 429 14.98 2.90 12.93
C PHE A 429 13.70 2.97 12.11
N VAL A 430 12.60 3.14 12.81
CA VAL A 430 11.28 3.39 12.23
C VAL A 430 10.79 4.73 12.73
N ILE A 431 10.45 5.66 11.84
CA ILE A 431 9.77 6.90 12.23
C ILE A 431 8.30 6.55 12.45
N THR A 432 7.88 6.53 13.71
CA THR A 432 6.52 6.15 14.10
C THR A 432 5.53 7.28 13.88
N GLN A 433 5.99 8.54 14.05
CA GLN A 433 5.19 9.73 13.81
C GLN A 433 6.09 10.92 13.48
N ALA A 434 5.69 11.76 12.53
CA ALA A 434 6.23 13.11 12.38
C ALA A 434 5.09 14.07 12.02
N GLU A 435 5.14 15.30 12.52
CA GLU A 435 4.10 16.29 12.24
C GLU A 435 4.73 17.66 12.15
N VAL A 436 4.28 18.45 11.17
CA VAL A 436 4.50 19.89 11.13
C VAL A 436 3.15 20.57 11.19
N ASN A 437 2.93 21.33 12.26
CA ASN A 437 1.67 22.01 12.52
C ASN A 437 1.90 23.28 13.37
N PRO A 438 1.83 24.50 12.78
CA PRO A 438 1.46 24.77 11.40
C PRO A 438 2.68 24.85 10.45
N PHE A 439 2.45 24.49 9.20
CA PHE A 439 3.11 25.09 8.04
C PHE A 439 2.40 26.41 7.72
N ALA A 440 3.08 27.54 7.84
CA ALA A 440 2.53 28.85 7.50
C ALA A 440 2.71 29.20 6.02
N VAL A 441 1.64 29.70 5.41
CA VAL A 441 1.57 30.13 4.01
C VAL A 441 1.40 31.64 3.94
N SER A 442 2.41 32.31 3.38
CA SER A 442 2.40 33.75 3.15
C SER A 442 3.40 34.12 2.09
N LYS A 443 3.07 35.09 1.23
CA LYS A 443 3.97 35.61 0.18
C LYS A 443 4.54 34.49 -0.71
N GLN A 444 3.72 33.51 -1.10
CA GLN A 444 4.11 32.32 -1.90
C GLN A 444 5.15 31.40 -1.26
N LYS A 445 5.39 31.53 0.05
CA LYS A 445 6.30 30.68 0.82
C LYS A 445 5.51 29.74 1.73
N LEU A 446 6.11 28.59 2.00
CA LEU A 446 5.62 27.56 2.93
C LEU A 446 6.69 27.36 4.02
N ILE A 447 6.43 27.79 5.24
CA ILE A 447 7.42 27.78 6.34
C ILE A 447 6.94 26.86 7.47
N ALA A 448 7.74 25.88 7.89
CA ALA A 448 7.44 25.04 9.05
C ALA A 448 7.63 25.85 10.35
N LEU A 449 6.54 26.14 11.07
CA LEU A 449 6.61 26.93 12.31
C LEU A 449 6.71 26.08 13.57
N ASP A 450 6.17 24.87 13.59
CA ASP A 450 6.33 23.93 14.71
C ASP A 450 6.37 22.51 14.16
N ALA A 451 7.22 21.66 14.73
CA ALA A 451 7.46 20.33 14.24
C ALA A 451 7.78 19.34 15.38
N ARG A 452 7.30 18.11 15.22
CA ARG A 452 7.50 17.01 16.15
C ARG A 452 7.87 15.74 15.38
N LEU A 453 8.74 14.92 15.96
CA LEU A 453 9.08 13.60 15.42
C LEU A 453 9.29 12.58 16.54
N GLN A 454 8.76 11.39 16.33
CA GLN A 454 8.93 10.19 17.15
C GLN A 454 9.44 9.04 16.29
N PHE A 455 10.26 8.19 16.91
CA PHE A 455 10.87 7.05 16.24
C PHE A 455 11.03 5.87 17.20
N ALA A 456 11.30 4.69 16.66
CA ALA A 456 11.58 3.48 17.41
C ALA A 456 12.75 2.72 16.79
N VAL A 457 13.38 1.83 17.56
CA VAL A 457 14.32 0.85 17.03
C VAL A 457 13.52 -0.30 16.44
N LYS A 458 13.89 -0.71 15.22
CA LYS A 458 13.25 -1.78 14.49
C LYS A 458 13.34 -3.11 15.25
N LYS A 459 12.25 -3.88 15.27
CA LYS A 459 12.25 -5.24 15.84
C LYS A 459 12.88 -6.23 14.86
N ASN A 460 13.41 -7.35 15.36
CA ASN A 460 14.12 -8.35 14.56
C ASN A 460 13.32 -8.81 13.32
N PHE A 461 14.03 -9.09 12.24
CA PHE A 461 13.49 -9.58 10.97
C PHE A 461 12.84 -10.96 11.15
N LYS A 462 11.62 -11.14 10.62
CA LYS A 462 10.93 -12.44 10.58
C LYS A 462 11.16 -13.11 9.21
N PHE A 463 11.29 -14.43 9.18
CA PHE A 463 11.37 -15.18 7.94
C PHE A 463 10.14 -14.94 7.06
N SER A 464 10.33 -14.89 5.74
CA SER A 464 9.22 -14.78 4.79
C SER A 464 8.43 -16.08 4.74
N ARG A 465 7.10 -16.00 4.77
CA ARG A 465 6.22 -17.16 4.62
C ARG A 465 6.44 -17.84 3.26
N PRO A 466 6.53 -19.18 3.18
CA PRO A 466 6.73 -19.90 1.93
C PRO A 466 5.42 -20.00 1.12
N VAL A 467 5.00 -18.90 0.49
CA VAL A 467 3.72 -18.77 -0.24
C VAL A 467 3.49 -19.90 -1.26
N HIS A 468 4.54 -20.43 -1.87
CA HIS A 468 4.46 -21.55 -2.81
C HIS A 468 3.87 -22.84 -2.20
N LYS A 469 3.91 -23.01 -0.87
CA LYS A 469 3.30 -24.16 -0.15
C LYS A 469 1.78 -24.07 -0.02
N ILE A 470 1.16 -22.94 -0.35
CA ILE A 470 -0.31 -22.84 -0.47
C ILE A 470 -0.85 -23.86 -1.48
N LYS A 471 -0.04 -24.30 -2.46
CA LYS A 471 -0.41 -25.40 -3.37
C LYS A 471 -0.84 -26.67 -2.62
N ASN A 472 -0.20 -26.99 -1.50
CA ASN A 472 -0.50 -28.20 -0.70
C ASN A 472 -1.77 -28.00 0.14
N LEU A 473 -2.19 -26.75 0.39
CA LEU A 473 -3.50 -26.46 0.97
C LEU A 473 -4.62 -26.58 -0.08
N LEU A 474 -4.39 -26.14 -1.32
CA LEU A 474 -5.46 -26.07 -2.32
C LEU A 474 -5.60 -27.33 -3.17
N TYR A 475 -4.49 -28.03 -3.39
CA TYR A 475 -4.36 -29.20 -4.26
C TYR A 475 -3.56 -30.33 -3.59
N PRO A 476 -3.93 -30.79 -2.38
CA PRO A 476 -3.22 -31.87 -1.70
C PRO A 476 -3.39 -33.22 -2.42
N GLU A 477 -2.36 -34.07 -2.41
CA GLU A 477 -2.45 -35.46 -2.86
C GLU A 477 -2.77 -36.42 -1.70
N SER A 478 -2.49 -35.98 -0.47
CA SER A 478 -2.73 -36.74 0.77
C SER A 478 -3.19 -35.86 1.93
N VAL A 479 -4.13 -36.37 2.73
CA VAL A 479 -4.78 -35.60 3.81
C VAL A 479 -4.85 -36.40 5.10
N LEU A 480 -4.52 -35.76 6.22
CA LEU A 480 -4.83 -36.22 7.57
C LEU A 480 -6.03 -35.46 8.12
N VAL A 481 -7.04 -36.16 8.67
CA VAL A 481 -8.13 -35.53 9.45
C VAL A 481 -8.06 -35.96 10.91
N ALA A 482 -7.85 -34.99 11.80
CA ALA A 482 -7.89 -35.19 13.25
C ALA A 482 -9.23 -34.71 13.80
N GLY A 483 -9.91 -35.56 14.60
CA GLY A 483 -11.19 -35.22 15.25
C GLY A 483 -12.45 -35.73 14.55
N ALA A 484 -12.35 -36.62 13.55
CA ALA A 484 -13.51 -37.30 12.97
C ALA A 484 -14.06 -38.37 13.94
N SER A 485 -15.34 -38.28 14.32
CA SER A 485 -15.97 -39.27 15.20
C SER A 485 -16.44 -40.51 14.43
N ALA A 486 -16.24 -41.71 14.99
CA ALA A 486 -16.73 -42.96 14.40
C ALA A 486 -18.25 -43.17 14.57
N GLU A 487 -18.85 -42.61 15.62
CA GLU A 487 -20.23 -42.92 16.05
C GLU A 487 -21.24 -41.81 15.74
N LYS A 488 -20.84 -40.54 15.90
CA LYS A 488 -21.75 -39.39 15.79
C LYS A 488 -21.30 -38.40 14.74
N LEU A 489 -22.25 -37.63 14.22
CA LEU A 489 -21.95 -36.51 13.35
C LEU A 489 -21.31 -35.37 14.17
N ASN A 490 -20.07 -35.04 13.86
CA ASN A 490 -19.36 -33.88 14.40
C ASN A 490 -18.65 -33.13 13.23
N PRO A 491 -18.06 -31.94 13.45
CA PRO A 491 -17.41 -31.20 12.38
C PRO A 491 -16.37 -32.02 11.60
N GLY A 492 -15.47 -32.75 12.30
CA GLY A 492 -14.49 -33.64 11.65
C GLY A 492 -15.13 -34.75 10.81
N ARG A 493 -16.27 -35.30 11.25
CA ARG A 493 -17.04 -36.30 10.49
C ARG A 493 -17.63 -35.73 9.21
N ILE A 494 -18.14 -34.49 9.25
CA ILE A 494 -18.68 -33.79 8.06
C ILE A 494 -17.55 -33.46 7.08
N ILE A 495 -16.40 -33.01 7.58
CA ILE A 495 -15.21 -32.74 6.75
C ILE A 495 -14.78 -34.02 6.02
N LEU A 496 -14.69 -35.15 6.71
CA LEU A 496 -14.36 -36.44 6.09
C LEU A 496 -15.34 -36.83 4.97
N GLN A 497 -16.64 -36.65 5.21
CA GLN A 497 -17.67 -36.94 4.20
C GLN A 497 -17.53 -36.03 2.97
N ASN A 498 -17.33 -34.73 3.18
CA ASN A 498 -17.13 -33.77 2.10
C ASN A 498 -15.86 -34.04 1.27
N LEU A 499 -14.77 -34.49 1.92
CA LEU A 499 -13.55 -34.94 1.23
C LEU A 499 -13.84 -36.15 0.33
N LEU A 500 -14.52 -37.17 0.86
CA LEU A 500 -14.86 -38.39 0.11
C LEU A 500 -15.78 -38.11 -1.08
N GLU A 501 -16.74 -37.19 -0.92
CA GLU A 501 -17.64 -36.77 -1.99
C GLU A 501 -16.95 -36.00 -3.12
N SER A 502 -15.81 -35.36 -2.83
CA SER A 502 -15.05 -34.58 -3.81
C SER A 502 -14.34 -35.45 -4.85
N LYS A 503 -14.04 -36.73 -4.50
CA LYS A 503 -13.48 -37.78 -5.38
C LYS A 503 -12.09 -37.53 -5.99
N GLN A 504 -11.49 -36.35 -5.83
CA GLN A 504 -10.16 -36.06 -6.40
C GLN A 504 -9.02 -36.63 -5.56
N ILE A 505 -9.22 -36.75 -4.24
CA ILE A 505 -8.22 -37.33 -3.33
C ILE A 505 -8.56 -38.81 -3.13
N PRO A 506 -7.65 -39.75 -3.48
CA PRO A 506 -7.88 -41.17 -3.30
C PRO A 506 -8.17 -41.51 -1.84
N LYS A 507 -9.14 -42.39 -1.61
CA LYS A 507 -9.61 -42.78 -0.28
C LYS A 507 -8.49 -43.38 0.60
N ASP A 508 -7.55 -44.09 -0.01
CA ASP A 508 -6.36 -44.67 0.62
C ASP A 508 -5.28 -43.62 0.98
N LYS A 509 -5.42 -42.39 0.47
CA LYS A 509 -4.58 -41.23 0.82
C LYS A 509 -5.26 -40.27 1.80
N ILE A 510 -6.45 -40.63 2.29
CA ILE A 510 -7.16 -39.94 3.37
C ILE A 510 -6.94 -40.74 4.65
N TYR A 511 -6.14 -40.17 5.54
CA TYR A 511 -5.79 -40.77 6.83
C TYR A 511 -6.50 -40.06 7.97
N LEU A 512 -6.72 -40.77 9.08
CA LEU A 512 -7.39 -40.25 10.25
C LEU A 512 -6.52 -40.43 11.49
N LEU A 513 -6.62 -39.50 12.44
CA LEU A 513 -6.04 -39.68 13.78
C LEU A 513 -7.17 -40.00 14.77
N HIS A 514 -7.20 -41.24 15.27
CA HIS A 514 -8.23 -41.73 16.20
C HIS A 514 -7.66 -42.73 17.20
N LYS A 515 -8.05 -42.61 18.48
CA LYS A 515 -7.46 -43.41 19.58
C LYS A 515 -7.76 -44.90 19.50
N SER A 516 -8.96 -45.28 19.05
CA SER A 516 -9.49 -46.65 19.17
C SER A 516 -9.98 -47.29 17.88
N ALA A 517 -10.22 -46.50 16.83
CA ALA A 517 -10.81 -47.01 15.59
C ALA A 517 -9.67 -47.23 14.61
N SER A 518 -9.66 -48.36 13.91
CA SER A 518 -8.69 -48.65 12.85
C SER A 518 -9.13 -48.13 11.48
N GLN A 519 -10.44 -47.88 11.30
CA GLN A 519 -11.01 -47.40 10.05
C GLN A 519 -12.32 -46.63 10.30
N ILE A 520 -12.58 -45.56 9.55
CA ILE A 520 -13.83 -44.79 9.58
C ILE A 520 -14.21 -44.41 8.13
N ASP A 521 -15.44 -44.68 7.69
CA ASP A 521 -15.89 -44.60 6.27
C ASP A 521 -14.96 -45.28 5.26
N GLY A 522 -14.19 -46.26 5.72
CA GLY A 522 -13.21 -46.98 4.93
C GLY A 522 -11.85 -46.28 4.78
N CYS A 523 -11.63 -45.12 5.40
CA CYS A 523 -10.32 -44.46 5.50
C CYS A 523 -9.53 -45.00 6.69
N GLN A 524 -8.21 -45.19 6.52
CA GLN A 524 -7.34 -45.75 7.56
C GLN A 524 -7.16 -44.76 8.72
N ALA A 525 -7.27 -45.26 9.95
CA ALA A 525 -7.07 -44.49 11.17
C ALA A 525 -5.84 -44.98 11.95
N PHE A 526 -5.04 -44.02 12.42
CA PHE A 526 -3.84 -44.24 13.22
C PHE A 526 -4.04 -43.71 14.64
N SER A 527 -3.43 -44.38 15.61
CA SER A 527 -3.46 -43.98 17.03
C SER A 527 -2.37 -42.97 17.41
N SER A 528 -1.32 -42.86 16.60
CA SER A 528 -0.17 -41.95 16.80
C SER A 528 0.29 -41.34 15.47
N LEU A 529 0.91 -40.16 15.53
CA LEU A 529 1.57 -39.52 14.39
C LEU A 529 2.86 -40.22 13.97
N ASP A 530 3.45 -41.06 14.82
CA ASP A 530 4.68 -41.79 14.49
C ASP A 530 4.46 -42.77 13.35
N ASP A 531 3.35 -43.50 13.41
CA ASP A 531 2.94 -44.50 12.42
C ASP A 531 2.36 -43.89 11.14
N LEU A 532 2.07 -42.58 11.17
CA LEU A 532 1.47 -41.87 10.05
C LEU A 532 2.52 -41.62 8.95
N PRO A 533 2.22 -41.87 7.66
CA PRO A 533 3.06 -41.41 6.56
C PRO A 533 3.11 -39.88 6.50
N LYS A 534 4.08 -39.33 5.76
CA LYS A 534 4.09 -37.88 5.49
C LYS A 534 2.87 -37.53 4.62
N VAL A 535 2.16 -36.46 4.98
CA VAL A 535 0.99 -35.96 4.27
C VAL A 535 1.21 -34.54 3.76
N ASP A 536 0.43 -34.11 2.77
CA ASP A 536 0.50 -32.74 2.26
C ASP A 536 -0.28 -31.77 3.15
N LEU A 537 -1.47 -32.21 3.59
CA LEU A 537 -2.42 -31.42 4.37
C LEU A 537 -2.85 -32.16 5.64
N ALA A 538 -2.84 -31.46 6.78
CA ALA A 538 -3.50 -31.91 8.01
C ALA A 538 -4.66 -30.98 8.38
N ILE A 539 -5.86 -31.52 8.61
CA ILE A 539 -7.05 -30.79 9.04
C ILE A 539 -7.32 -31.12 10.51
N LEU A 540 -7.20 -30.12 11.37
CA LEU A 540 -7.35 -30.26 12.82
C LEU A 540 -8.75 -29.77 13.23
N SER A 541 -9.62 -30.70 13.62
CA SER A 541 -11.00 -30.44 14.06
C SER A 541 -11.24 -31.00 15.47
N VAL A 542 -10.31 -30.71 16.39
CA VAL A 542 -10.39 -31.02 17.82
C VAL A 542 -10.47 -29.72 18.65
N ASP A 543 -10.53 -29.79 19.98
CA ASP A 543 -10.50 -28.58 20.81
C ASP A 543 -9.15 -27.82 20.68
N ALA A 544 -9.15 -26.53 21.04
CA ALA A 544 -7.99 -25.65 20.85
C ALA A 544 -6.70 -26.17 21.50
N GLN A 545 -6.78 -26.74 22.71
CA GLN A 545 -5.61 -27.23 23.43
C GLN A 545 -5.03 -28.47 22.75
N SER A 546 -5.89 -29.43 22.39
CA SER A 546 -5.49 -30.62 21.64
C SER A 546 -4.95 -30.27 20.24
N ALA A 547 -5.56 -29.28 19.57
CA ALA A 547 -5.12 -28.83 18.25
C ALA A 547 -3.74 -28.17 18.31
N ALA A 548 -3.48 -27.34 19.33
CA ALA A 548 -2.17 -26.73 19.54
C ALA A 548 -1.08 -27.78 19.79
N ALA A 549 -1.37 -28.78 20.64
CA ALA A 549 -0.43 -29.87 20.91
C ALA A 549 -0.13 -30.70 19.66
N LEU A 550 -1.15 -31.03 18.86
CA LEU A 550 -0.98 -31.75 17.60
C LEU A 550 -0.22 -30.94 16.55
N LEU A 551 -0.49 -29.63 16.45
CA LEU A 551 0.26 -28.74 15.57
C LEU A 551 1.74 -28.73 15.97
N GLU A 552 2.04 -28.58 17.27
CA GLU A 552 3.41 -28.61 17.78
C GLU A 552 4.13 -29.92 17.44
N GLU A 553 3.43 -31.06 17.56
CA GLU A 553 3.97 -32.37 17.22
C GLU A 553 4.18 -32.54 15.69
N LEU A 554 3.23 -32.08 14.87
CA LEU A 554 3.31 -32.13 13.41
C LEU A 554 4.49 -31.31 12.87
N VAL A 555 4.73 -30.12 13.43
CA VAL A 555 5.87 -29.25 13.10
C VAL A 555 7.18 -29.94 13.47
N LYS A 556 7.33 -30.38 14.73
CA LYS A 556 8.56 -31.02 15.20
C LYS A 556 8.90 -32.32 14.45
N LYS A 557 7.89 -33.14 14.15
CA LYS A 557 8.09 -34.42 13.44
C LYS A 557 8.13 -34.27 11.92
N ARG A 558 7.90 -33.06 11.37
CA ARG A 558 7.88 -32.75 9.93
C ARG A 558 6.99 -33.70 9.10
N LYS A 559 5.83 -34.06 9.66
CA LYS A 559 4.89 -35.02 9.07
C LYS A 559 3.92 -34.40 8.07
N THR A 560 3.81 -33.07 8.04
CA THR A 560 2.91 -32.36 7.12
C THR A 560 3.58 -31.13 6.50
N GLN A 561 3.13 -30.72 5.32
CA GLN A 561 3.56 -29.47 4.66
C GLN A 561 2.62 -28.30 4.98
N SER A 562 1.34 -28.60 5.18
CA SER A 562 0.32 -27.60 5.43
C SER A 562 -0.72 -28.04 6.45
N ILE A 563 -1.36 -27.10 7.13
CA ILE A 563 -2.35 -27.35 8.18
C ILE A 563 -3.57 -26.44 8.01
N ILE A 564 -4.79 -26.99 8.18
CA ILE A 564 -6.02 -26.23 8.40
C ILE A 564 -6.41 -26.38 9.87
N LEU A 565 -6.42 -25.25 10.59
CA LEU A 565 -6.78 -25.18 12.00
C LEU A 565 -8.22 -24.66 12.14
N ILE A 566 -9.17 -25.59 12.31
CA ILE A 566 -10.61 -25.30 12.42
C ILE A 566 -11.03 -24.62 13.73
N PRO A 567 -10.65 -25.11 14.93
CA PRO A 567 -11.23 -24.60 16.18
C PRO A 567 -10.88 -23.14 16.46
N GLY A 568 -11.82 -22.42 17.08
CA GLY A 568 -11.54 -21.17 17.79
C GLY A 568 -10.99 -21.41 19.19
N GLY A 569 -10.62 -20.34 19.91
CA GLY A 569 -9.91 -20.41 21.20
C GLY A 569 -8.46 -19.92 21.13
N PHE A 570 -8.08 -19.29 20.01
CA PHE A 570 -6.79 -18.66 19.76
C PHE A 570 -7.04 -17.15 19.64
N GLY A 571 -6.78 -16.41 20.72
CA GLY A 571 -6.93 -14.94 20.76
C GLY A 571 -8.20 -14.39 21.44
N GLU A 572 -9.29 -15.16 21.51
CA GLU A 572 -10.57 -14.67 22.05
C GLU A 572 -10.59 -14.55 23.58
N THR A 573 -9.69 -15.27 24.27
CA THR A 573 -9.48 -15.18 25.71
C THR A 573 -8.02 -14.82 26.01
N GLU A 574 -7.71 -14.37 27.23
CA GLU A 574 -6.32 -14.09 27.63
C GLU A 574 -5.42 -15.35 27.54
N ALA A 575 -5.92 -16.50 28.01
CA ALA A 575 -5.22 -17.78 27.88
C ALA A 575 -5.06 -18.20 26.40
N GLY A 576 -6.09 -17.95 25.57
CA GLY A 576 -6.05 -18.20 24.13
C GLY A 576 -5.03 -17.31 23.40
N ARG A 577 -4.82 -16.06 23.83
CA ARG A 577 -3.81 -15.16 23.27
C ARG A 577 -2.39 -15.69 23.50
N LEU A 578 -2.09 -16.16 24.71
CA LEU A 578 -0.77 -16.74 25.01
C LEU A 578 -0.52 -18.00 24.18
N LEU A 579 -1.54 -18.84 24.00
CA LEU A 579 -1.45 -20.04 23.17
C LEU A 579 -1.22 -19.68 21.68
N GLU A 580 -1.94 -18.69 21.17
CA GLU A 580 -1.80 -18.20 19.79
C GLU A 580 -0.39 -17.65 19.53
N GLU A 581 0.14 -16.81 20.42
CA GLU A 581 1.49 -16.24 20.27
C GLU A 581 2.57 -17.34 20.29
N LYS A 582 2.47 -18.33 21.19
CA LYS A 582 3.37 -19.48 21.21
C LYS A 582 3.34 -20.24 19.87
N LEU A 583 2.16 -20.44 19.29
CA LEU A 583 2.02 -21.13 18.01
C LEU A 583 2.56 -20.30 16.85
N LYS A 584 2.32 -18.99 16.83
CA LYS A 584 2.88 -18.06 15.85
C LYS A 584 4.40 -18.09 15.82
N GLU A 585 5.03 -18.07 16.99
CA GLU A 585 6.50 -18.18 17.11
C GLU A 585 6.98 -19.51 16.56
N LEU A 586 6.39 -20.63 16.98
CA LEU A 586 6.76 -21.96 16.49
C LEU A 586 6.64 -22.08 14.96
N ILE A 587 5.56 -21.58 14.38
CA ILE A 587 5.32 -21.63 12.93
C ILE A 587 6.33 -20.73 12.21
N ALA A 588 6.51 -19.50 12.68
CA ALA A 588 7.46 -18.55 12.09
C ALA A 588 8.90 -19.06 12.13
N ASP A 589 9.32 -19.69 13.24
CA ASP A 589 10.64 -20.32 13.36
C ASP A 589 10.80 -21.47 12.36
N SER A 590 9.73 -22.25 12.14
CA SER A 590 9.76 -23.34 11.16
C SER A 590 10.00 -22.84 9.73
N HIS A 591 9.62 -21.61 9.40
CA HIS A 591 9.86 -21.05 8.06
C HIS A 591 11.34 -20.88 7.72
N GLY A 592 12.21 -20.84 8.72
CA GLY A 592 13.67 -20.86 8.55
C GLY A 592 14.25 -22.23 8.20
N ASP A 593 13.45 -23.30 8.22
CA ASP A 593 13.91 -24.64 7.82
C ASP A 593 14.30 -24.67 6.33
N SER A 594 15.22 -25.58 5.96
CA SER A 594 15.73 -25.69 4.59
C SER A 594 14.65 -25.97 3.53
N ASP A 595 13.51 -26.55 3.93
CA ASP A 595 12.36 -26.77 3.04
C ASP A 595 11.26 -25.70 3.20
N GLY A 596 11.49 -24.67 4.02
CA GLY A 596 10.57 -23.57 4.31
C GLY A 596 9.53 -23.83 5.39
N GLY A 597 9.55 -24.97 6.10
CA GLY A 597 8.65 -25.21 7.24
C GLY A 597 7.18 -25.44 6.88
N VAL A 598 6.29 -25.39 7.88
CA VAL A 598 4.84 -25.62 7.66
C VAL A 598 4.13 -24.30 7.31
N VAL A 599 3.04 -24.38 6.53
CA VAL A 599 2.08 -23.27 6.42
C VAL A 599 0.75 -23.60 7.06
N VAL A 600 0.14 -22.63 7.74
CA VAL A 600 -1.10 -22.84 8.49
C VAL A 600 -2.20 -21.87 8.04
N ASN A 601 -3.34 -22.43 7.63
CA ASN A 601 -4.59 -21.69 7.44
C ASN A 601 -5.42 -21.71 8.72
N GLY A 602 -5.90 -20.55 9.14
CA GLY A 602 -6.92 -20.45 10.17
C GLY A 602 -6.40 -20.14 11.57
N GLY A 603 -6.83 -20.97 12.51
CA GLY A 603 -7.35 -20.52 13.80
C GLY A 603 -8.78 -20.00 13.57
N ASN A 604 -9.79 -20.62 14.18
CA ASN A 604 -11.20 -20.23 14.04
C ASN A 604 -11.67 -20.07 12.57
N CYS A 605 -11.48 -21.09 11.73
CA CYS A 605 -11.85 -21.02 10.32
C CYS A 605 -12.89 -22.08 9.92
N LEU A 606 -13.65 -21.82 8.85
CA LEU A 606 -14.59 -22.78 8.27
C LEU A 606 -13.89 -23.92 7.51
N GLY A 607 -12.69 -23.65 6.99
CA GLY A 607 -11.97 -24.50 6.04
C GLY A 607 -11.87 -23.88 4.65
N ILE A 608 -11.63 -24.73 3.66
CA ILE A 608 -11.37 -24.39 2.27
C ILE A 608 -12.26 -25.21 1.34
N LEU A 609 -12.82 -24.55 0.35
CA LEU A 609 -13.35 -25.13 -0.87
C LEU A 609 -12.40 -24.78 -2.03
N SER A 610 -11.90 -25.80 -2.72
CA SER A 610 -11.09 -25.67 -3.93
C SER A 610 -11.69 -26.54 -5.05
N PRO A 611 -11.15 -26.50 -6.28
CA PRO A 611 -11.56 -27.43 -7.32
C PRO A 611 -11.28 -28.91 -6.97
N TYR A 612 -10.41 -29.18 -5.98
CA TYR A 612 -10.01 -30.54 -5.60
C TYR A 612 -10.85 -31.09 -4.45
N TYR A 613 -11.15 -30.27 -3.45
CA TYR A 613 -11.85 -30.76 -2.27
C TYR A 613 -12.65 -29.69 -1.54
N ASN A 614 -13.53 -30.15 -0.66
CA ASN A 614 -14.29 -29.34 0.28
C ASN A 614 -13.98 -29.78 1.72
N SER A 615 -13.43 -28.87 2.53
CA SER A 615 -13.20 -29.07 3.97
C SER A 615 -14.12 -28.24 4.85
N PHE A 616 -15.18 -27.65 4.32
CA PHE A 616 -16.19 -27.01 5.16
C PHE A 616 -16.86 -28.05 6.04
N PHE A 617 -17.09 -27.72 7.29
CA PHE A 617 -17.90 -28.56 8.19
C PHE A 617 -19.42 -28.32 8.03
N ILE A 618 -19.86 -28.02 6.80
CA ILE A 618 -21.28 -27.86 6.44
C ILE A 618 -21.68 -29.01 5.52
N ALA A 619 -22.76 -29.71 5.89
CA ALA A 619 -23.27 -30.80 5.07
C ALA A 619 -23.88 -30.29 3.76
N ARG A 620 -23.71 -31.05 2.67
CA ARG A 620 -24.12 -30.67 1.31
C ARG A 620 -25.59 -30.30 1.15
N TYR A 621 -26.48 -30.95 1.89
CA TYR A 621 -27.92 -30.63 1.84
C TYR A 621 -28.27 -29.27 2.47
N LYS A 622 -27.37 -28.69 3.28
CA LYS A 622 -27.50 -27.34 3.84
C LYS A 622 -26.82 -26.28 2.97
N LEU A 623 -25.79 -26.65 2.21
CA LEU A 623 -25.12 -25.77 1.27
C LEU A 623 -24.85 -26.53 -0.04
N PRO A 624 -25.82 -26.57 -0.97
CA PRO A 624 -25.64 -27.25 -2.23
C PRO A 624 -24.69 -26.46 -3.13
N LEU A 625 -23.59 -27.09 -3.53
CA LEU A 625 -22.64 -26.54 -4.51
C LEU A 625 -23.16 -26.84 -5.91
N VAL A 626 -23.98 -25.92 -6.45
CA VAL A 626 -24.57 -26.04 -7.80
C VAL A 626 -23.55 -25.55 -8.82
N GLU A 627 -23.16 -26.44 -9.74
CA GLU A 627 -22.20 -26.10 -10.79
C GLU A 627 -22.75 -25.04 -11.76
N THR A 628 -21.84 -24.23 -12.30
CA THR A 628 -22.12 -23.14 -13.23
C THR A 628 -20.91 -22.95 -14.16
N LYS A 629 -21.12 -22.34 -15.32
CA LYS A 629 -20.04 -21.97 -16.24
C LYS A 629 -19.16 -20.82 -15.73
N PHE A 630 -19.60 -20.10 -14.71
CA PHE A 630 -18.87 -19.00 -14.10
C PHE A 630 -18.13 -19.45 -12.83
N ARG A 631 -16.90 -19.95 -13.04
CA ARG A 631 -15.97 -20.44 -12.00
C ARG A 631 -14.77 -19.51 -11.77
N ASN A 632 -14.79 -18.30 -12.32
CA ASN A 632 -13.65 -17.38 -12.37
C ASN A 632 -13.49 -16.47 -11.13
N LEU A 633 -14.03 -16.91 -9.98
CA LEU A 633 -14.08 -16.16 -8.72
C LEU A 633 -13.29 -16.88 -7.63
N ALA A 634 -12.43 -16.13 -6.94
CA ALA A 634 -11.86 -16.51 -5.66
C ALA A 634 -12.46 -15.66 -4.53
N SER A 635 -13.11 -16.31 -3.57
CA SER A 635 -13.68 -15.68 -2.38
C SER A 635 -12.79 -15.92 -1.16
N LEU A 636 -12.16 -14.87 -0.66
CA LEU A 636 -11.33 -14.89 0.54
C LEU A 636 -12.08 -14.21 1.68
N SER A 637 -12.29 -14.91 2.79
CA SER A 637 -13.07 -14.34 3.89
C SER A 637 -12.51 -14.69 5.25
N GLN A 638 -12.37 -13.67 6.10
CA GLN A 638 -12.09 -13.87 7.52
C GLN A 638 -13.26 -14.57 8.22
N SER A 639 -14.50 -14.25 7.83
CA SER A 639 -15.71 -14.82 8.41
C SER A 639 -16.23 -16.01 7.59
N GLY A 640 -16.09 -17.21 8.14
CA GLY A 640 -16.64 -18.42 7.52
C GLY A 640 -18.16 -18.36 7.28
N ALA A 641 -18.92 -17.75 8.20
CA ALA A 641 -20.36 -17.60 8.08
C ALA A 641 -20.76 -16.69 6.90
N TYR A 642 -20.02 -15.60 6.69
CA TYR A 642 -20.23 -14.75 5.51
C TYR A 642 -19.96 -15.52 4.21
N LEU A 643 -18.88 -16.31 4.17
CA LEU A 643 -18.53 -17.11 3.00
C LEU A 643 -19.64 -18.09 2.61
N VAL A 644 -20.25 -18.77 3.59
CA VAL A 644 -21.44 -19.62 3.38
C VAL A 644 -22.61 -18.82 2.83
N SER A 645 -22.89 -17.65 3.42
CA SER A 645 -23.97 -16.77 2.95
C SER A 645 -23.73 -16.30 1.51
N GLN A 646 -22.51 -15.95 1.14
CA GLN A 646 -22.17 -15.53 -0.22
C GLN A 646 -22.40 -16.65 -1.23
N ILE A 647 -21.90 -17.86 -0.96
CA ILE A 647 -22.09 -19.03 -1.83
C ILE A 647 -23.59 -19.34 -1.98
N SER A 648 -24.35 -19.29 -0.88
CA SER A 648 -25.79 -19.52 -0.91
C SER A 648 -26.54 -18.46 -1.72
N ASN A 649 -26.18 -17.19 -1.59
CA ASN A 649 -26.86 -16.09 -2.28
C ASN A 649 -26.53 -16.02 -3.78
N LEU A 650 -25.43 -16.62 -4.22
CA LEU A 650 -24.99 -16.67 -5.62
C LEU A 650 -25.27 -18.02 -6.30
N GLN A 651 -25.93 -18.93 -5.59
CA GLN A 651 -26.16 -20.31 -6.02
C GLN A 651 -26.75 -20.37 -7.44
N GLY A 652 -26.18 -21.24 -8.27
CA GLY A 652 -26.60 -21.45 -9.65
C GLY A 652 -26.14 -20.36 -10.63
N VAL A 653 -25.77 -19.18 -10.15
CA VAL A 653 -25.22 -18.10 -10.98
C VAL A 653 -23.69 -18.15 -10.95
N LEU A 654 -23.10 -18.05 -9.76
CA LEU A 654 -21.65 -18.13 -9.54
C LEU A 654 -21.33 -19.20 -8.50
N LEU A 655 -20.27 -19.95 -8.76
CA LEU A 655 -19.65 -20.84 -7.78
C LEU A 655 -18.16 -20.49 -7.76
N PRO A 656 -17.62 -19.98 -6.64
CA PRO A 656 -16.20 -19.68 -6.56
C PRO A 656 -15.36 -20.92 -6.90
N ALA A 657 -14.33 -20.79 -7.75
CA ALA A 657 -13.35 -21.86 -7.91
C ALA A 657 -12.61 -22.11 -6.59
N HIS A 658 -12.33 -21.03 -5.86
CA HIS A 658 -11.75 -21.08 -4.53
C HIS A 658 -12.61 -20.28 -3.56
N ALA A 659 -13.01 -20.89 -2.44
CA ALA A 659 -13.61 -20.20 -1.30
C ALA A 659 -12.84 -20.56 -0.04
N ILE A 660 -12.10 -19.60 0.51
CA ILE A 660 -11.11 -19.81 1.57
C ILE A 660 -11.53 -19.01 2.79
N SER A 661 -11.81 -19.72 3.89
CA SER A 661 -11.96 -19.09 5.20
C SER A 661 -10.59 -19.00 5.88
N ILE A 662 -10.06 -17.77 5.98
CA ILE A 662 -8.71 -17.50 6.50
C ILE A 662 -8.66 -17.45 8.04
N GLY A 663 -9.80 -17.28 8.70
CA GLY A 663 -9.90 -17.24 10.17
C GLY A 663 -9.04 -16.16 10.81
N ASN A 664 -8.43 -16.45 11.95
CA ASN A 664 -7.64 -15.50 12.73
C ASN A 664 -6.31 -15.10 12.06
N GLN A 665 -5.93 -15.76 10.96
CA GLN A 665 -4.66 -15.55 10.26
C GLN A 665 -3.46 -15.80 11.19
N ILE A 666 -3.46 -16.96 11.86
CA ILE A 666 -2.36 -17.36 12.78
C ILE A 666 -1.02 -17.49 12.06
N ASP A 667 -1.04 -17.77 10.76
CA ASP A 667 0.14 -17.78 9.90
C ASP A 667 -0.19 -17.15 8.55
N LEU A 668 -0.87 -17.87 7.65
CA LEU A 668 -1.23 -17.35 6.34
C LEU A 668 -2.27 -16.25 6.43
N THR A 669 -2.05 -15.19 5.64
CA THR A 669 -2.94 -14.04 5.57
C THR A 669 -3.67 -13.97 4.24
N VAL A 670 -4.64 -13.06 4.16
CA VAL A 670 -5.33 -12.73 2.90
C VAL A 670 -4.36 -12.35 1.77
N SER A 671 -3.25 -11.68 2.11
CA SER A 671 -2.25 -11.24 1.15
C SER A 671 -1.47 -12.40 0.54
N ASP A 672 -1.17 -13.43 1.34
CA ASP A 672 -0.50 -14.64 0.86
C ASP A 672 -1.38 -15.41 -0.14
N TYR A 673 -2.68 -15.51 0.12
CA TYR A 673 -3.63 -16.12 -0.82
C TYR A 673 -3.79 -15.32 -2.10
N LEU A 674 -3.87 -13.99 -2.00
CA LEU A 674 -3.95 -13.12 -3.18
C LEU A 674 -2.67 -13.23 -4.03
N GLU A 675 -1.50 -13.35 -3.41
CA GLU A 675 -0.22 -13.52 -4.11
C GLU A 675 -0.14 -14.84 -4.87
N PHE A 676 -0.59 -15.93 -4.25
CA PHE A 676 -0.61 -17.26 -4.86
C PHE A 676 -1.65 -17.34 -6.00
N LEU A 677 -2.92 -17.04 -5.68
CA LEU A 677 -4.04 -17.13 -6.64
C LEU A 677 -4.01 -16.02 -7.70
N GLY A 678 -3.31 -14.92 -7.43
CA GLY A 678 -3.08 -13.84 -8.39
C GLY A 678 -2.37 -14.32 -9.67
N GLN A 679 -1.72 -15.48 -9.63
CA GLN A 679 -1.01 -16.09 -10.76
C GLN A 679 -1.90 -17.03 -11.60
N ASP A 680 -3.05 -17.46 -11.07
CA ASP A 680 -3.97 -18.40 -11.74
C ASP A 680 -4.66 -17.74 -12.94
N GLN A 681 -4.58 -18.34 -14.13
CA GLN A 681 -5.15 -17.75 -15.35
C GLN A 681 -6.68 -17.89 -15.43
N ASP A 682 -7.27 -18.80 -14.67
CA ASP A 682 -8.72 -19.04 -14.68
C ASP A 682 -9.48 -18.10 -13.73
N LEU A 683 -8.76 -17.35 -12.90
CA LEU A 683 -9.32 -16.40 -11.95
C LEU A 683 -9.27 -14.96 -12.47
N ASP A 684 -10.44 -14.37 -12.66
CA ASP A 684 -10.61 -12.97 -13.08
C ASP A 684 -10.95 -12.04 -11.90
N VAL A 685 -11.59 -12.58 -10.85
CA VAL A 685 -12.21 -11.79 -9.78
C VAL A 685 -11.85 -12.33 -8.40
N PHE A 686 -11.49 -11.41 -7.50
CA PHE A 686 -11.28 -11.68 -6.08
C PHE A 686 -12.34 -10.93 -5.25
N SER A 687 -13.06 -11.67 -4.41
CA SER A 687 -14.02 -11.12 -3.46
C SER A 687 -13.47 -11.30 -2.05
N ILE A 688 -13.17 -10.20 -1.37
CA ILE A 688 -12.43 -10.21 -0.10
C ILE A 688 -13.26 -9.58 1.01
N TYR A 689 -13.58 -10.37 2.04
CA TYR A 689 -14.19 -9.89 3.28
C TYR A 689 -13.15 -9.94 4.40
N LEU A 690 -12.83 -8.79 4.99
CA LEU A 690 -11.81 -8.69 6.02
C LEU A 690 -12.27 -7.82 7.19
N GLU A 691 -11.94 -8.25 8.41
CA GLU A 691 -12.17 -7.51 9.65
C GLU A 691 -10.93 -6.70 10.05
N GLY A 692 -9.73 -7.23 9.80
CA GLY A 692 -8.46 -6.54 10.03
C GLY A 692 -7.29 -7.22 9.33
N PHE A 693 -6.25 -6.45 9.04
CA PHE A 693 -4.98 -6.99 8.57
C PHE A 693 -4.11 -7.38 9.76
N GLN A 694 -3.25 -8.37 9.58
CA GLN A 694 -2.11 -8.58 10.48
C GLN A 694 -1.09 -7.44 10.31
N PRO A 695 -0.20 -7.19 11.30
CA PRO A 695 0.83 -6.17 11.16
C PRO A 695 1.61 -6.28 9.86
N LEU A 696 1.72 -5.16 9.12
CA LEU A 696 2.33 -5.00 7.79
C LEU A 696 1.72 -5.84 6.66
N ASP A 697 0.73 -6.68 6.94
CA ASP A 697 0.06 -7.47 5.91
C ASP A 697 -0.77 -6.59 4.98
N GLY A 698 -1.32 -5.49 5.49
CA GLY A 698 -1.99 -4.49 4.65
C GLY A 698 -1.03 -3.86 3.62
N ARG A 699 0.24 -3.65 3.97
CA ARG A 699 1.26 -3.17 3.03
C ARG A 699 1.52 -4.20 1.93
N LYS A 700 1.76 -5.45 2.33
CA LYS A 700 1.91 -6.59 1.41
C LYS A 700 0.68 -6.74 0.49
N PHE A 701 -0.52 -6.53 1.04
CA PHE A 701 -1.76 -6.59 0.30
C PHE A 701 -1.80 -5.54 -0.82
N LEU A 702 -1.46 -4.28 -0.52
CA LEU A 702 -1.48 -3.19 -1.50
C LEU A 702 -0.52 -3.47 -2.67
N GLU A 703 0.71 -3.89 -2.35
CA GLU A 703 1.73 -4.28 -3.33
C GLU A 703 1.27 -5.44 -4.22
N THR A 704 0.59 -6.42 -3.63
CA THR A 704 0.11 -7.59 -4.35
C THR A 704 -1.14 -7.26 -5.17
N ALA A 705 -2.06 -6.49 -4.61
CA ALA A 705 -3.29 -6.05 -5.26
C ALA A 705 -3.00 -5.25 -6.53
N GLU A 706 -2.04 -4.32 -6.48
CA GLU A 706 -1.64 -3.54 -7.65
C GLU A 706 -1.10 -4.45 -8.77
N ARG A 707 -0.20 -5.38 -8.44
CA ARG A 707 0.33 -6.37 -9.41
C ARG A 707 -0.79 -7.23 -10.01
N VAL A 708 -1.77 -7.64 -9.21
CA VAL A 708 -2.90 -8.46 -9.65
C VAL A 708 -3.85 -7.65 -10.55
N ILE A 709 -4.12 -6.39 -10.22
CA ILE A 709 -4.98 -5.50 -11.00
C ILE A 709 -4.32 -5.11 -12.33
N GLN A 710 -3.00 -4.89 -12.35
CA GLN A 710 -2.24 -4.64 -13.58
C GLN A 710 -2.32 -5.81 -14.58
N LYS A 711 -2.56 -7.05 -14.10
CA LYS A 711 -2.84 -8.22 -14.95
C LYS A 711 -4.28 -8.27 -15.48
N GLY A 712 -5.09 -7.24 -15.22
CA GLY A 712 -6.49 -7.13 -15.68
C GLY A 712 -7.53 -7.70 -14.72
N LYS A 713 -7.12 -8.29 -13.60
CA LYS A 713 -8.03 -8.90 -12.61
C LYS A 713 -8.72 -7.85 -11.75
N LYS A 714 -9.88 -8.20 -11.18
CA LYS A 714 -10.67 -7.31 -10.32
C LYS A 714 -10.61 -7.76 -8.87
N ILE A 715 -10.40 -6.82 -7.95
CA ILE A 715 -10.42 -7.07 -6.51
C ILE A 715 -11.54 -6.22 -5.89
N ILE A 716 -12.50 -6.90 -5.26
CA ILE A 716 -13.65 -6.30 -4.60
C ILE A 716 -13.49 -6.58 -3.11
N PHE A 717 -13.53 -5.54 -2.30
CA PHE A 717 -13.14 -5.60 -0.90
C PHE A 717 -14.25 -5.05 0.00
N PHE A 718 -14.58 -5.78 1.05
CA PHE A 718 -15.48 -5.35 2.11
C PHE A 718 -14.74 -5.36 3.46
N LYS A 719 -14.60 -4.17 4.06
CA LYS A 719 -14.04 -4.01 5.40
C LYS A 719 -15.18 -4.03 6.43
N ALA A 720 -15.18 -5.01 7.31
CA ALA A 720 -16.00 -5.00 8.52
C ALA A 720 -15.39 -4.07 9.59
N GLY A 721 -16.16 -3.69 10.61
CA GLY A 721 -15.66 -2.82 11.69
C GLY A 721 -15.16 -1.45 11.21
N ARG A 722 -16.01 -0.70 10.50
CA ARG A 722 -15.66 0.63 9.92
C ARG A 722 -15.88 1.79 10.88
N THR A 723 -16.71 1.59 11.90
CA THR A 723 -17.01 2.55 12.96
C THR A 723 -16.39 2.06 14.25
N ARG A 724 -16.16 2.95 15.23
CA ARG A 724 -15.63 2.55 16.54
C ARG A 724 -16.41 1.39 17.18
N LEU A 725 -17.74 1.47 17.15
CA LEU A 725 -18.60 0.38 17.66
C LEU A 725 -18.46 -0.91 16.84
N GLY A 726 -18.36 -0.80 15.52
CA GLY A 726 -18.12 -1.96 14.67
C GLY A 726 -16.74 -2.58 14.88
N GLN A 727 -15.70 -1.78 15.13
CA GLN A 727 -14.36 -2.26 15.46
C GLN A 727 -14.38 -3.03 16.78
N MET A 728 -15.05 -2.50 17.80
CA MET A 728 -15.22 -3.20 19.08
C MET A 728 -15.95 -4.54 18.92
N ALA A 729 -17.00 -4.59 18.09
CA ALA A 729 -17.73 -5.82 17.80
C ALA A 729 -16.88 -6.83 16.99
N ALA A 730 -16.08 -6.38 16.02
CA ALA A 730 -15.16 -7.27 15.31
C ALA A 730 -14.08 -7.81 16.26
N PHE A 731 -13.54 -6.97 17.16
CA PHE A 731 -12.49 -7.35 18.11
C PHE A 731 -12.94 -8.45 19.10
N SER A 732 -14.22 -8.49 19.49
CA SER A 732 -14.73 -9.59 20.32
C SER A 732 -14.79 -10.95 19.60
N HIS A 733 -14.63 -10.95 18.27
CA HIS A 733 -14.66 -12.15 17.42
C HIS A 733 -13.32 -12.46 16.76
N THR A 734 -12.43 -11.47 16.58
CA THR A 734 -11.12 -11.62 15.94
C THR A 734 -10.07 -10.72 16.61
N ALA A 735 -8.90 -11.27 16.96
CA ALA A 735 -7.81 -10.55 17.62
C ALA A 735 -7.02 -9.59 16.68
N ALA A 736 -7.60 -9.17 15.56
CA ALA A 736 -6.92 -8.39 14.52
C ALA A 736 -6.91 -6.88 14.82
N ILE A 737 -5.84 -6.20 14.41
CA ILE A 737 -5.71 -4.75 14.54
C ILE A 737 -6.65 -4.08 13.53
N ALA A 738 -7.61 -3.31 14.03
CA ALA A 738 -8.48 -2.50 13.19
C ALA A 738 -7.86 -1.11 12.98
N GLY A 739 -7.09 -0.95 11.91
CA GLY A 739 -6.63 0.36 11.44
C GLY A 739 -7.79 1.32 11.12
N GLU A 740 -7.48 2.61 10.98
CA GLU A 740 -8.49 3.62 10.67
C GLU A 740 -9.11 3.37 9.29
N TYR A 741 -10.43 3.17 9.22
CA TYR A 741 -11.11 2.79 7.97
C TYR A 741 -10.88 3.79 6.84
N ARG A 742 -10.80 5.09 7.14
CA ARG A 742 -10.55 6.15 6.16
C ARG A 742 -9.20 5.96 5.47
N VAL A 743 -8.17 5.66 6.26
CA VAL A 743 -6.81 5.40 5.79
C VAL A 743 -6.80 4.16 4.91
N LEU A 744 -7.37 3.06 5.40
CA LEU A 744 -7.41 1.81 4.66
C LEU A 744 -8.20 1.93 3.34
N LYS A 745 -9.39 2.55 3.36
CA LYS A 745 -10.19 2.79 2.15
C LYS A 745 -9.40 3.58 1.13
N SER A 746 -8.71 4.64 1.57
CA SER A 746 -7.88 5.45 0.67
C SER A 746 -6.75 4.63 0.04
N ALA A 747 -6.04 3.83 0.83
CA ALA A 747 -4.93 3.03 0.33
C ALA A 747 -5.40 1.94 -0.65
N LEU A 748 -6.49 1.23 -0.32
CA LEU A 748 -7.09 0.23 -1.19
C LEU A 748 -7.56 0.84 -2.53
N THR A 749 -8.24 1.99 -2.48
CA THR A 749 -8.67 2.68 -3.70
C THR A 749 -7.49 3.19 -4.53
N GLN A 750 -6.40 3.63 -3.90
CA GLN A 750 -5.15 3.99 -4.58
C GLN A 750 -4.56 2.79 -5.35
N ALA A 751 -4.62 1.59 -4.79
CA ALA A 751 -4.22 0.35 -5.46
C ALA A 751 -5.22 -0.15 -6.53
N GLY A 752 -6.35 0.54 -6.75
CA GLY A 752 -7.37 0.17 -7.72
C GLY A 752 -8.44 -0.81 -7.22
N VAL A 753 -8.43 -1.15 -5.93
CA VAL A 753 -9.37 -2.08 -5.30
C VAL A 753 -10.75 -1.43 -5.14
N LYS A 754 -11.82 -2.16 -5.47
CA LYS A 754 -13.20 -1.68 -5.33
C LYS A 754 -13.68 -1.90 -3.90
N VAL A 755 -13.73 -0.83 -3.09
CA VAL A 755 -14.09 -0.92 -1.67
C VAL A 755 -15.59 -0.71 -1.45
N CYS A 756 -16.29 -1.79 -1.11
CA CYS A 756 -17.73 -1.80 -0.89
C CYS A 756 -18.10 -1.39 0.55
N GLN A 757 -19.23 -0.69 0.68
CA GLN A 757 -19.73 -0.18 1.96
C GLN A 757 -20.95 -0.94 2.50
N THR A 758 -21.61 -1.73 1.67
CA THR A 758 -22.79 -2.50 2.05
C THR A 758 -22.62 -3.94 1.56
N LEU A 759 -23.15 -4.91 2.30
CA LEU A 759 -23.09 -6.32 1.91
C LEU A 759 -23.86 -6.59 0.61
N PRO A 760 -25.05 -6.00 0.36
CA PRO A 760 -25.70 -6.10 -0.94
C PRO A 760 -24.83 -5.56 -2.08
N GLY A 761 -24.24 -4.37 -1.93
CA GLY A 761 -23.35 -3.80 -2.94
C GLY A 761 -22.10 -4.64 -3.17
N PHE A 762 -21.58 -5.29 -2.13
CA PHE A 762 -20.45 -6.20 -2.25
C PHE A 762 -20.77 -7.45 -3.08
N ILE A 763 -21.94 -8.06 -2.85
CA ILE A 763 -22.42 -9.20 -3.66
C ILE A 763 -22.70 -8.74 -5.09
N ASP A 764 -23.34 -7.59 -5.26
CA ASP A 764 -23.72 -7.06 -6.58
C ASP A 764 -22.50 -6.78 -7.46
N VAL A 765 -21.47 -6.12 -6.92
CA VAL A 765 -20.25 -5.78 -7.66
C VAL A 765 -19.41 -7.03 -7.91
N THR A 766 -19.40 -7.99 -6.98
CA THR A 766 -18.77 -9.31 -7.20
C THR A 766 -19.45 -10.03 -8.36
N LYS A 767 -20.79 -10.08 -8.35
CA LYS A 767 -21.59 -10.72 -9.41
C LYS A 767 -21.35 -10.07 -10.77
N LEU A 768 -21.47 -8.74 -10.82
CA LEU A 768 -21.26 -7.96 -12.03
C LEU A 768 -19.84 -8.17 -12.58
N SER A 769 -18.81 -8.13 -11.72
CA SER A 769 -17.42 -8.33 -12.15
C SER A 769 -17.16 -9.72 -12.73
N ALA A 770 -17.73 -10.76 -12.13
CA ALA A 770 -17.52 -12.14 -12.60
C ALA A 770 -18.22 -12.40 -13.95
N LEU A 771 -19.47 -11.97 -14.08
CA LEU A 771 -20.27 -12.13 -15.30
C LEU A 771 -19.74 -11.30 -16.48
N TRP A 772 -19.15 -10.13 -16.21
CA TRP A 772 -18.55 -9.24 -17.22
C TRP A 772 -17.04 -9.40 -17.40
N SER A 773 -16.40 -10.37 -16.78
CA SER A 773 -14.97 -10.68 -16.95
C SER A 773 -14.49 -10.68 -18.40
N LYS A 774 -15.31 -11.21 -19.32
CA LYS A 774 -15.03 -11.30 -20.76
C LYS A 774 -15.62 -10.16 -21.60
N LYS A 775 -16.20 -9.14 -20.96
CA LYS A 775 -16.81 -7.98 -21.62
C LYS A 775 -15.83 -6.81 -21.68
N LYS A 776 -15.98 -5.96 -22.70
CA LYS A 776 -15.15 -4.76 -22.87
C LYS A 776 -15.95 -3.53 -22.45
N VAL A 777 -15.57 -2.96 -21.32
CA VAL A 777 -16.11 -1.70 -20.81
C VAL A 777 -15.20 -0.58 -21.29
N SER A 778 -15.65 0.26 -22.22
CA SER A 778 -14.83 1.30 -22.87
C SER A 778 -14.87 2.66 -22.18
N GLY A 779 -15.77 2.86 -21.22
CA GLY A 779 -15.95 4.14 -20.56
C GLY A 779 -17.18 4.16 -19.65
N ASN A 780 -17.69 5.35 -19.38
CA ASN A 780 -18.80 5.63 -18.46
C ASN A 780 -20.02 6.29 -19.13
N ARG A 781 -20.13 6.23 -20.46
CA ARG A 781 -21.27 6.74 -21.22
C ARG A 781 -22.32 5.65 -21.39
N LEU A 782 -23.47 5.85 -20.74
CA LEU A 782 -24.54 4.86 -20.66
C LEU A 782 -25.56 5.09 -21.77
N GLY A 783 -25.95 4.01 -22.46
CA GLY A 783 -27.21 3.94 -23.20
C GLY A 783 -28.29 3.37 -22.27
N ILE A 784 -29.31 4.15 -21.92
CA ILE A 784 -30.35 3.73 -20.98
C ILE A 784 -31.68 3.60 -21.70
N ILE A 785 -32.37 2.47 -21.48
CA ILE A 785 -33.71 2.20 -22.03
C ILE A 785 -34.60 1.53 -20.98
N SER A 786 -35.83 2.02 -20.85
CA SER A 786 -36.92 1.37 -20.10
C SER A 786 -38.23 1.50 -20.86
N ASN A 787 -39.21 0.61 -20.66
CA ASN A 787 -40.58 0.79 -21.12
C ASN A 787 -41.48 1.52 -20.10
N ALA A 788 -40.89 2.03 -19.02
CA ALA A 788 -41.57 2.79 -17.97
C ALA A 788 -40.81 4.09 -17.65
N GLY A 789 -41.43 5.24 -17.92
CA GLY A 789 -40.79 6.55 -17.75
C GLY A 789 -40.27 6.87 -16.35
N PHE A 790 -40.82 6.28 -15.28
CA PHE A 790 -40.28 6.52 -13.93
C PHE A 790 -38.87 5.95 -13.76
N GLU A 791 -38.54 4.82 -14.41
CA GLU A 791 -37.19 4.25 -14.35
C GLU A 791 -36.19 5.11 -15.10
N CYS A 792 -36.60 5.74 -16.21
CA CYS A 792 -35.78 6.72 -16.93
C CYS A 792 -35.42 7.93 -16.03
N THR A 793 -36.39 8.46 -15.29
CA THR A 793 -36.17 9.58 -14.35
C THR A 793 -35.23 9.17 -13.21
N VAL A 794 -35.51 8.04 -12.55
CA VAL A 794 -34.67 7.56 -11.44
C VAL A 794 -33.25 7.24 -11.93
N ALA A 795 -33.10 6.71 -13.14
CA ALA A 795 -31.79 6.47 -13.72
C ALA A 795 -30.98 7.76 -13.91
N ALA A 796 -31.62 8.81 -14.43
CA ALA A 796 -30.99 10.12 -14.61
C ALA A 796 -30.54 10.74 -13.27
N ASP A 797 -31.33 10.56 -12.19
CA ASP A 797 -31.01 11.04 -10.85
C ASP A 797 -29.80 10.31 -10.20
N ASN A 798 -29.45 9.11 -10.68
CA ASN A 798 -28.46 8.22 -10.06
C ASN A 798 -27.20 7.97 -10.91
N LEU A 799 -26.92 8.83 -11.89
CA LEU A 799 -25.71 8.70 -12.73
C LEU A 799 -24.41 8.90 -11.96
N HIS A 800 -24.38 9.82 -10.99
CA HIS A 800 -23.19 10.20 -10.22
C HIS A 800 -21.95 10.51 -11.09
N SER A 801 -21.00 9.57 -11.19
CA SER A 801 -19.76 9.74 -11.97
C SER A 801 -19.91 9.35 -13.45
N MET A 802 -21.01 8.68 -13.79
CA MET A 802 -21.38 8.27 -15.14
C MET A 802 -22.09 9.39 -15.88
N LYS A 803 -22.22 9.25 -17.20
CA LYS A 803 -22.93 10.21 -18.06
C LYS A 803 -23.86 9.46 -19.01
N LEU A 804 -24.92 10.12 -19.45
CA LEU A 804 -25.68 9.63 -20.60
C LEU A 804 -24.82 9.77 -21.85
N ALA A 805 -24.90 8.78 -22.73
CA ALA A 805 -24.28 8.85 -24.04
C ALA A 805 -24.92 9.94 -24.91
N ASP A 806 -24.09 10.71 -25.61
CA ASP A 806 -24.53 11.58 -26.69
C ASP A 806 -24.76 10.70 -27.93
N LEU A 807 -26.02 10.35 -28.18
CA LEU A 807 -26.39 9.41 -29.25
C LEU A 807 -26.22 10.05 -30.63
N ALA A 808 -25.74 9.27 -31.60
CA ALA A 808 -25.57 9.75 -32.97
C ALA A 808 -26.93 10.10 -33.60
N PRO A 809 -27.01 11.09 -34.51
CA PRO A 809 -28.26 11.43 -35.20
C PRO A 809 -28.91 10.22 -35.90
N SER A 810 -28.10 9.34 -36.50
CA SER A 810 -28.56 8.10 -37.13
C SER A 810 -29.15 7.10 -36.12
N THR A 811 -28.58 7.02 -34.92
CA THR A 811 -29.12 6.21 -33.81
C THR A 811 -30.47 6.75 -33.35
N MET A 812 -30.56 8.07 -33.15
CA MET A 812 -31.82 8.73 -32.77
C MET A 812 -32.94 8.50 -33.80
N GLU A 813 -32.61 8.56 -35.09
CA GLU A 813 -33.56 8.28 -36.17
C GLU A 813 -34.03 6.82 -36.18
N ARG A 814 -33.10 5.87 -36.02
CA ARG A 814 -33.43 4.43 -35.92
C ARG A 814 -34.32 4.14 -34.71
N LEU A 815 -34.03 4.73 -33.55
CA LEU A 815 -34.85 4.60 -32.35
C LEU A 815 -36.25 5.19 -32.55
N LYS A 816 -36.36 6.35 -33.22
CA LYS A 816 -37.64 6.98 -33.57
C LYS A 816 -38.53 6.11 -34.43
N ASN A 817 -37.94 5.40 -35.40
CA ASN A 817 -38.69 4.50 -36.27
C ASN A 817 -39.19 3.23 -35.57
N LEU A 818 -38.55 2.84 -34.46
CA LEU A 818 -38.96 1.69 -33.64
C LEU A 818 -40.05 2.05 -32.62
N LEU A 819 -40.09 3.30 -32.17
CA LEU A 819 -41.09 3.80 -31.23
C LEU A 819 -42.47 3.96 -31.89
N PRO A 820 -43.57 3.81 -31.12
CA PRO A 820 -44.90 4.07 -31.64
C PRO A 820 -45.07 5.54 -32.06
N PRO A 821 -45.56 5.83 -33.29
CA PRO A 821 -45.70 7.19 -33.76
C PRO A 821 -46.72 7.98 -32.92
N GLY A 822 -46.36 9.19 -32.52
CA GLY A 822 -47.27 10.15 -31.86
C GLY A 822 -47.52 9.93 -30.36
N ILE A 823 -46.82 9.00 -29.70
CA ILE A 823 -47.00 8.71 -28.26
C ILE A 823 -45.90 9.38 -27.41
N VAL A 824 -44.63 9.24 -27.79
CA VAL A 824 -43.48 9.80 -27.05
C VAL A 824 -42.43 10.33 -28.04
N ASP A 825 -41.89 11.52 -27.76
CA ASP A 825 -40.75 12.07 -28.48
C ASP A 825 -39.45 11.35 -28.08
N VAL A 826 -38.59 11.05 -29.04
CA VAL A 826 -37.32 10.36 -28.75
C VAL A 826 -36.37 11.30 -28.03
N HIS A 827 -36.03 10.95 -26.81
CA HIS A 827 -35.00 11.58 -25.98
C HIS A 827 -34.24 10.48 -25.23
N HIS A 828 -33.11 10.83 -24.60
CA HIS A 828 -32.27 9.89 -23.88
C HIS A 828 -32.22 10.29 -22.38
N PRO A 829 -32.58 9.42 -21.42
CA PRO A 829 -32.92 7.99 -21.50
C PRO A 829 -34.12 7.63 -22.40
N ILE A 830 -34.07 6.45 -23.05
CA ILE A 830 -35.11 6.02 -23.99
C ILE A 830 -36.31 5.45 -23.21
N ASP A 831 -37.47 6.12 -23.28
CA ASP A 831 -38.76 5.55 -22.86
C ASP A 831 -39.42 4.79 -24.03
N ALA A 832 -39.35 3.47 -23.98
CA ALA A 832 -39.91 2.56 -24.96
C ALA A 832 -41.44 2.43 -24.87
N THR A 833 -42.09 2.94 -23.82
CA THR A 833 -43.53 2.79 -23.52
C THR A 833 -43.99 1.35 -23.26
N PRO A 834 -45.06 1.13 -22.45
CA PRO A 834 -45.55 -0.23 -22.14
C PRO A 834 -46.10 -1.01 -23.35
N ILE A 835 -46.38 -0.36 -24.48
CA ILE A 835 -46.90 -1.04 -25.66
C ILE A 835 -45.79 -1.64 -26.55
N THR A 836 -44.52 -1.38 -26.24
CA THR A 836 -43.40 -1.97 -26.97
C THR A 836 -43.25 -3.44 -26.64
N ASN A 837 -43.21 -4.28 -27.68
CA ASN A 837 -43.09 -5.72 -27.54
C ASN A 837 -41.63 -6.18 -27.39
N SER A 838 -41.43 -7.47 -27.04
CA SER A 838 -40.11 -8.07 -26.84
C SER A 838 -39.14 -7.85 -28.00
N GLU A 839 -39.62 -7.94 -29.25
CA GLU A 839 -38.80 -7.79 -30.45
C GLU A 839 -38.28 -6.35 -30.61
N LYS A 840 -39.19 -5.36 -30.57
CA LYS A 840 -38.82 -3.95 -30.70
C LYS A 840 -37.95 -3.48 -29.55
N PHE A 841 -38.22 -3.93 -28.32
CA PHE A 841 -37.38 -3.60 -27.16
C PHE A 841 -35.94 -4.08 -27.37
N ALA A 842 -35.76 -5.34 -27.79
CA ALA A 842 -34.45 -5.89 -28.08
C ALA A 842 -33.77 -5.19 -29.28
N GLN A 843 -34.52 -4.82 -30.32
CA GLN A 843 -33.98 -4.03 -31.43
C GLN A 843 -33.47 -2.65 -30.98
N MET A 844 -34.17 -1.97 -30.07
CA MET A 844 -33.69 -0.70 -29.50
C MET A 844 -32.42 -0.90 -28.66
N VAL A 845 -32.34 -1.97 -27.86
CA VAL A 845 -31.11 -2.35 -27.14
C VAL A 845 -29.96 -2.59 -28.12
N GLN A 846 -30.22 -3.28 -29.23
CA GLN A 846 -29.22 -3.50 -30.28
C GLN A 846 -28.74 -2.18 -30.90
N VAL A 847 -29.65 -1.26 -31.20
CA VAL A 847 -29.30 0.07 -31.74
C VAL A 847 -28.36 0.82 -30.79
N LEU A 848 -28.62 0.79 -29.48
CA LEU A 848 -27.74 1.39 -28.47
C LEU A 848 -26.38 0.67 -28.39
N LEU A 849 -26.34 -0.66 -28.51
CA LEU A 849 -25.09 -1.41 -28.53
C LEU A 849 -24.24 -1.11 -29.77
N GLU A 850 -24.85 -0.78 -30.90
CA GLU A 850 -24.15 -0.43 -32.15
C GLU A 850 -23.57 1.00 -32.13
N ASP A 851 -24.09 1.91 -31.29
CA ASP A 851 -23.65 3.31 -31.24
C ASP A 851 -22.27 3.47 -30.55
N GLU A 852 -21.27 4.01 -31.25
CA GLU A 852 -19.91 4.24 -30.71
C GLU A 852 -19.86 5.26 -29.55
N GLY A 853 -20.88 6.10 -29.42
CA GLY A 853 -21.12 7.00 -28.29
C GLY A 853 -21.50 6.28 -26.99
N VAL A 854 -21.95 5.03 -27.08
CA VAL A 854 -22.40 4.20 -25.96
C VAL A 854 -21.31 3.21 -25.56
N ASP A 855 -20.88 3.26 -24.29
CA ASP A 855 -19.89 2.35 -23.72
C ASP A 855 -20.53 1.09 -23.10
N LEU A 856 -21.75 1.22 -22.55
CA LEU A 856 -22.53 0.11 -22.04
C LEU A 856 -24.03 0.43 -22.04
N VAL A 857 -24.86 -0.62 -22.07
CA VAL A 857 -26.33 -0.47 -22.07
C VAL A 857 -26.94 -0.92 -20.76
N VAL A 858 -27.80 -0.08 -20.18
CA VAL A 858 -28.71 -0.41 -19.08
C VAL A 858 -30.12 -0.58 -19.65
N ALA A 859 -30.58 -1.81 -19.69
CA ALA A 859 -31.90 -2.17 -20.20
C ALA A 859 -32.84 -2.51 -19.02
N SER A 860 -33.92 -1.76 -18.87
CA SER A 860 -34.86 -1.92 -17.75
C SER A 860 -36.27 -2.25 -18.25
N PRO A 861 -36.51 -3.48 -18.74
CA PRO A 861 -37.85 -3.88 -19.13
C PRO A 861 -38.70 -4.17 -17.89
N LEU A 862 -39.67 -3.30 -17.59
CA LEU A 862 -40.67 -3.48 -16.55
C LEU A 862 -41.57 -4.70 -16.87
N PRO A 863 -41.42 -5.82 -16.12
CA PRO A 863 -41.95 -7.11 -16.55
C PRO A 863 -43.48 -7.25 -16.59
N PRO A 864 -44.28 -6.66 -15.68
CA PRO A 864 -45.75 -6.74 -15.67
C PRO A 864 -46.46 -6.00 -16.83
N THR A 865 -45.99 -6.22 -18.05
CA THR A 865 -46.43 -5.58 -19.28
C THR A 865 -46.81 -6.65 -20.29
N GLN A 866 -48.06 -6.67 -20.74
CA GLN A 866 -48.60 -7.72 -21.63
C GLN A 866 -47.83 -7.88 -22.96
N SER A 867 -47.13 -6.84 -23.39
CA SER A 867 -46.35 -6.82 -24.65
C SER A 867 -45.02 -7.58 -24.55
N LEU A 868 -44.55 -7.87 -23.33
CA LEU A 868 -43.25 -8.51 -23.08
C LEU A 868 -43.45 -9.98 -22.74
N GLU A 869 -42.75 -10.86 -23.45
CA GLU A 869 -42.72 -12.31 -23.18
C GLU A 869 -41.55 -12.61 -22.23
N ASN A 870 -41.85 -12.73 -20.94
CA ASN A 870 -40.87 -12.78 -19.86
C ASN A 870 -41.29 -13.67 -18.66
N LEU A 871 -42.40 -14.41 -18.77
CA LEU A 871 -42.83 -15.42 -17.81
C LEU A 871 -42.36 -16.84 -18.18
N ALA A 872 -41.99 -17.61 -17.16
CA ALA A 872 -41.72 -19.04 -17.33
C ALA A 872 -43.01 -19.79 -17.67
N PRO A 873 -42.94 -20.94 -18.40
CA PRO A 873 -44.12 -21.72 -18.74
C PRO A 873 -45.00 -22.02 -17.52
N GLY A 874 -46.28 -21.69 -17.62
CA GLY A 874 -47.21 -21.80 -16.51
C GLY A 874 -48.67 -21.83 -16.97
N PRO A 875 -49.60 -22.19 -16.06
CA PRO A 875 -51.02 -22.19 -16.37
C PRO A 875 -51.55 -20.76 -16.56
N GLY A 876 -52.39 -20.54 -17.57
CA GLY A 876 -53.11 -19.27 -17.76
C GLY A 876 -52.48 -18.28 -18.74
N HIS A 877 -51.35 -18.60 -19.36
CA HIS A 877 -50.74 -17.83 -20.45
C HIS A 877 -49.93 -18.75 -21.39
N ASN A 878 -49.51 -18.22 -22.54
CA ASN A 878 -48.72 -18.96 -23.54
C ASN A 878 -47.25 -18.51 -23.62
N GLU A 879 -46.81 -17.64 -22.72
CA GLU A 879 -45.41 -17.20 -22.62
C GLU A 879 -44.49 -18.34 -22.21
N ASP A 880 -43.29 -18.34 -22.79
CA ASP A 880 -42.20 -19.22 -22.39
C ASP A 880 -40.86 -18.47 -22.53
N ILE A 881 -40.23 -18.16 -21.40
CA ILE A 881 -38.90 -17.51 -21.40
C ILE A 881 -37.84 -18.27 -22.20
N ASN A 882 -37.98 -19.58 -22.44
CA ASN A 882 -37.01 -20.36 -23.22
C ASN A 882 -37.31 -20.37 -24.72
N ARG A 883 -38.46 -19.84 -25.16
CA ARG A 883 -38.85 -19.81 -26.57
C ARG A 883 -37.92 -18.87 -27.35
N PRO A 884 -37.42 -19.29 -28.53
CA PRO A 884 -36.71 -18.39 -29.44
C PRO A 884 -37.56 -17.15 -29.76
N GLY A 885 -37.00 -15.97 -29.52
CA GLY A 885 -37.70 -14.69 -29.70
C GLY A 885 -38.41 -14.13 -28.46
N SER A 886 -38.44 -14.85 -27.33
CA SER A 886 -38.80 -14.28 -26.03
C SER A 886 -37.83 -13.14 -25.67
N LEU A 887 -38.25 -12.22 -24.78
CA LEU A 887 -37.39 -11.12 -24.36
C LEU A 887 -36.04 -11.59 -23.80
N PRO A 888 -35.96 -12.52 -22.83
CA PRO A 888 -34.68 -12.94 -22.28
C PRO A 888 -33.79 -13.63 -23.33
N MET A 889 -34.34 -14.45 -24.23
CA MET A 889 -33.55 -15.09 -25.29
C MET A 889 -32.94 -14.07 -26.25
N ARG A 890 -33.69 -13.03 -26.63
CA ARG A 890 -33.17 -11.94 -27.47
C ARG A 890 -32.05 -11.17 -26.78
N LEU A 891 -32.21 -10.85 -25.48
CA LEU A 891 -31.15 -10.17 -24.73
C LEU A 891 -29.91 -11.05 -24.57
N ILE A 892 -30.07 -12.36 -24.40
CA ILE A 892 -28.98 -13.34 -24.37
C ILE A 892 -28.23 -13.39 -25.71
N GLU A 893 -28.95 -13.43 -26.83
CA GLU A 893 -28.35 -13.38 -28.18
C GLU A 893 -27.55 -12.09 -28.38
N LEU A 894 -28.09 -10.93 -27.97
CA LEU A 894 -27.36 -9.66 -28.03
C LEU A 894 -26.13 -9.66 -27.12
N ASN A 895 -26.24 -10.22 -25.91
CA ASN A 895 -25.10 -10.36 -25.01
C ASN A 895 -24.02 -11.28 -25.60
N GLN A 896 -24.36 -12.31 -26.37
CA GLN A 896 -23.37 -13.16 -27.02
C GLN A 896 -22.74 -12.49 -28.25
N LYS A 897 -23.53 -11.72 -29.01
CA LYS A 897 -23.11 -11.03 -30.24
C LYS A 897 -22.18 -9.84 -29.97
N PHE A 898 -22.43 -9.06 -28.92
CA PHE A 898 -21.70 -7.81 -28.66
C PHE A 898 -20.67 -7.95 -27.52
N SER A 899 -19.51 -7.32 -27.70
CA SER A 899 -18.48 -7.20 -26.65
C SER A 899 -18.80 -6.12 -25.62
N LYS A 900 -19.63 -5.12 -25.98
CA LYS A 900 -20.18 -4.13 -25.06
C LYS A 900 -21.09 -4.81 -24.02
N PRO A 901 -21.00 -4.44 -22.74
CA PRO A 901 -21.79 -5.07 -21.70
C PRO A 901 -23.25 -4.56 -21.71
N ILE A 902 -24.15 -5.48 -21.33
CA ILE A 902 -25.57 -5.21 -21.07
C ILE A 902 -25.82 -5.49 -19.59
N LEU A 903 -26.44 -4.55 -18.89
CA LEU A 903 -27.00 -4.72 -17.56
C LEU A 903 -28.53 -4.72 -17.69
N VAL A 904 -29.21 -5.64 -17.01
CA VAL A 904 -30.67 -5.69 -17.03
C VAL A 904 -31.26 -5.38 -15.66
N CYS A 905 -32.31 -4.54 -15.61
CA CYS A 905 -33.12 -4.33 -14.43
C CYS A 905 -34.51 -4.92 -14.66
N ILE A 906 -34.87 -5.91 -13.85
CA ILE A 906 -36.17 -6.58 -13.82
C ILE A 906 -36.85 -6.14 -12.52
N ASP A 907 -37.49 -4.96 -12.54
CA ASP A 907 -38.22 -4.43 -11.39
C ASP A 907 -39.57 -5.15 -11.22
N ALA A 908 -39.51 -6.38 -10.69
CA ALA A 908 -40.69 -7.17 -10.38
C ALA A 908 -40.44 -8.19 -9.25
N GLY A 909 -41.54 -8.77 -8.75
CA GLY A 909 -41.54 -9.75 -7.67
C GLY A 909 -41.13 -11.18 -8.06
N PRO A 910 -41.28 -12.16 -7.14
CA PRO A 910 -40.76 -13.52 -7.27
C PRO A 910 -41.25 -14.32 -8.50
N LEU A 911 -42.40 -13.94 -9.08
CA LEU A 911 -42.92 -14.56 -10.29
C LEU A 911 -41.93 -14.51 -11.47
N TYR A 912 -41.06 -13.50 -11.51
CA TYR A 912 -40.09 -13.28 -12.58
C TYR A 912 -38.68 -13.81 -12.22
N ASP A 913 -38.51 -14.49 -11.08
CA ASP A 913 -37.23 -15.09 -10.67
C ASP A 913 -36.66 -16.06 -11.73
N PRO A 914 -37.47 -16.91 -12.41
CA PRO A 914 -36.96 -17.76 -13.48
C PRO A 914 -36.35 -16.98 -14.64
N CYS A 915 -36.93 -15.83 -15.01
CA CYS A 915 -36.41 -14.96 -16.07
C CYS A 915 -35.07 -14.33 -15.66
N VAL A 916 -34.98 -13.82 -14.43
CA VAL A 916 -33.73 -13.29 -13.87
C VAL A 916 -32.64 -14.36 -13.84
N HIS A 917 -32.97 -15.56 -13.35
CA HIS A 917 -32.01 -16.66 -13.28
C HIS A 917 -31.53 -17.07 -14.68
N LEU A 918 -32.42 -17.11 -15.67
CA LEU A 918 -32.06 -17.42 -17.06
C LEU A 918 -31.09 -16.38 -17.66
N LEU A 919 -31.31 -15.09 -17.39
CA LEU A 919 -30.42 -14.02 -17.85
C LEU A 919 -29.04 -14.10 -17.16
N GLU A 920 -29.01 -14.28 -15.84
CA GLU A 920 -27.79 -14.31 -15.04
C GLU A 920 -26.91 -15.53 -15.37
N THR A 921 -27.50 -16.71 -15.48
CA THR A 921 -26.80 -17.93 -15.93
C THR A 921 -26.28 -17.81 -17.38
N ASN A 922 -26.75 -16.82 -18.13
CA ASN A 922 -26.27 -16.48 -19.46
C ASN A 922 -25.37 -15.23 -19.53
N GLY A 923 -24.86 -14.77 -18.39
CA GLY A 923 -23.84 -13.72 -18.33
C GLY A 923 -24.36 -12.30 -18.42
N ILE A 924 -25.65 -12.10 -18.12
CA ILE A 924 -26.28 -10.77 -18.04
C ILE A 924 -26.56 -10.49 -16.56
N PRO A 925 -25.84 -9.54 -15.93
CA PRO A 925 -26.14 -9.14 -14.55
C PRO A 925 -27.55 -8.57 -14.45
N CYS A 926 -28.35 -9.10 -13.53
CA CYS A 926 -29.70 -8.63 -13.27
C CYS A 926 -29.84 -7.98 -11.89
N PHE A 927 -30.66 -6.93 -11.85
CA PHE A 927 -31.00 -6.16 -10.66
C PHE A 927 -32.50 -6.00 -10.55
N ARG A 928 -33.01 -5.82 -9.32
CA ARG A 928 -34.44 -5.60 -9.07
C ARG A 928 -34.84 -4.13 -9.03
N LYS A 929 -33.88 -3.22 -8.95
CA LYS A 929 -34.11 -1.78 -8.86
C LYS A 929 -33.00 -1.04 -9.60
N ILE A 930 -33.36 -0.02 -10.35
CA ILE A 930 -32.45 0.68 -11.25
C ILE A 930 -31.43 1.56 -10.51
N ASP A 931 -31.82 2.17 -9.38
CA ASP A 931 -30.91 2.91 -8.49
C ASP A 931 -29.83 1.99 -7.88
N ARG A 932 -30.22 0.78 -7.44
CA ARG A 932 -29.28 -0.25 -6.97
C ARG A 932 -28.32 -0.69 -8.08
N ALA A 933 -28.82 -0.88 -9.30
CA ALA A 933 -28.00 -1.22 -10.45
C ALA A 933 -26.95 -0.14 -10.76
N LEU A 934 -27.37 1.12 -10.79
CA LEU A 934 -26.48 2.26 -11.04
C LEU A 934 -25.50 2.51 -9.88
N GLY A 935 -25.90 2.23 -8.63
CA GLY A 935 -25.01 2.24 -7.48
C GLY A 935 -23.88 1.21 -7.60
N ALA A 936 -24.22 -0.03 -7.98
CA ALA A 936 -23.22 -1.07 -8.23
C ALA A 936 -22.32 -0.73 -9.43
N LEU A 937 -22.91 -0.19 -10.51
CA LEU A 937 -22.19 0.19 -11.71
C LEU A 937 -21.20 1.35 -11.47
N ASN A 938 -21.59 2.36 -10.69
CA ASN A 938 -20.68 3.44 -10.29
C ASN A 938 -19.44 2.89 -9.59
N LEU A 939 -19.60 1.97 -8.63
CA LEU A 939 -18.47 1.38 -7.93
C LEU A 939 -17.62 0.46 -8.82
N TYR A 940 -18.22 -0.15 -9.83
CA TYR A 940 -17.49 -0.98 -10.79
C TYR A 940 -16.63 -0.14 -11.75
N LEU A 941 -17.11 1.03 -12.17
CA LEU A 941 -16.45 1.91 -13.15
C LEU A 941 -15.39 2.84 -12.53
N LEU A 942 -15.53 3.21 -11.26
CA LEU A 942 -14.50 3.90 -10.45
C LEU A 942 -13.34 2.96 -10.19
#